data_AF-A0A6B8RL26-F1
#
_entry.id   AF-A0A6B8RL26-F1
#
_cell.length_a   1.000
_cell.length_b   1.000
_cell.length_c   1.000
_cell.angle_alpha   90.00
_cell.angle_beta   90.00
_cell.angle_gamma   90.00
#
_symmetry.space_group_name_H-M   'P 1'
#
loop_
_entity.id
_entity.type
_entity.pdbx_description
1 polymer ?
#
loop_
_entity_poly.entity_id
_entity_poly.type
_entity_poly.pdbx_seq_one_letter_code
_entity_poly.pdbx_strand_id
1 'polypeptide(L)'
;MIWGDKIMKILGIGGGLDRIHEYNYEFPIGMAHDSAAVLLVDGKIVAGIEEERLNRIKHTNKSPVKSMRFCLEQGQINIREINKFAVYGSEKFMNFTLQQNYLEHSGGKLAYEDVRTLVRAMIRNEFEYDVDPSQIVFVPHHVAHAASSFFMSGFEESLIMTIDGQGDGVSSMLFHGNNNSMEPLATVYQSDSLGFFYLNVIKFIGYSMFDEYKVMGLAPYGQPRKYKSLFKRFYSLLPEGSYKIHTEQIHLLFAMGSPRKKGEPFTQVHKDIAASLQASLEEIVFHCLSHYKEKTGLSRLCLAGGVAHNCTLNGKIAYSAMFEEVFIQPAAHDAGSVLGAALQVYHTECPEAQKNKLEHVYWGKDIGTDDSVVKVLQQWSSFIEFEKKDDIEDVASQLISEGMVLGWVQGRSEFGPRALGNRSIIADPRPAENKEIINAMVKKREGYRPFAPSVLEEEAGEYFELPPGNIELLYMIHVLKVKEIHRQQLGAITHMDGTARVQTVSQRTNPRYWKLIRSFQEKTGIPLVLNTSFNNHAEPIIDSVQDAIVCYLTTGLHYLVIGNYLIRRKQTDLMEALNNGEIIPSIPPHVRIYKTDQSAGLGPFIPTFQIGHNYSKEFNRKISSGLYPYLLEMDGATSLNNIIQRIGTLSSENRESIMVELINLWSERMITITPAVKVIVKRIIIENIAPFNDIYYKSCLYNSLFPAVFHFNKSIAPFLINDVIVYDITESVEGPQCLIEYLPNKSLEEMLEDVGISYKGDRYADNLLKKVISAINQGRPVLFWVDCFDISIRADTFHKKHLPHTILVYGYDEETQILHIIEHKQSENLSYARRTIPMADIQKAYDGFHEHFHRHNPIMETYYEFYLKAGASAGQELTTQSESSLYLELLLRKLPNIQSGLEKLKLFLEWFSQQIIEKRTPSIPYTTQLLEKLNSLISAKQVELYKFSLLFHNHENLKSLLKQILGDWVAIRAVIAKYYYSNKYNPELFQGLQGSLKRIYISEIEYYQKLHNLSEWNGGNSK
;
A
#
# COMPACT_ATOMS: atom_id res chain seq x y z
N MET A 1 25.89 -4.00 -36.54
CA MET A 1 24.49 -4.32 -36.21
C MET A 1 24.47 -5.16 -34.95
N ILE A 2 24.23 -4.53 -33.79
CA ILE A 2 23.89 -5.22 -32.54
C ILE A 2 22.65 -4.48 -32.04
N TRP A 3 21.50 -4.79 -32.64
CA TRP A 3 20.19 -4.41 -32.08
C TRP A 3 19.79 -5.59 -31.20
N GLY A 4 20.08 -5.51 -29.91
CA GLY A 4 19.41 -6.37 -28.94
C GLY A 4 18.00 -5.82 -28.74
N ASP A 5 16.99 -6.62 -29.00
CA ASP A 5 15.57 -6.27 -28.83
C ASP A 5 15.32 -5.71 -27.43
N LYS A 6 15.18 -4.38 -27.34
CA LYS A 6 14.91 -3.72 -26.06
C LYS A 6 13.43 -3.91 -25.75
N ILE A 7 13.11 -4.83 -24.85
CA ILE A 7 11.75 -5.08 -24.36
C ILE A 7 11.13 -3.75 -23.92
N MET A 8 10.06 -3.33 -24.61
CA MET A 8 9.39 -2.06 -24.38
C MET A 8 8.35 -2.18 -23.26
N LYS A 9 8.55 -1.45 -22.17
CA LYS A 9 7.67 -1.40 -20.99
C LYS A 9 6.95 -0.05 -20.94
N ILE A 10 5.63 -0.05 -21.07
CA ILE A 10 4.82 1.18 -21.12
C ILE A 10 3.76 1.10 -20.03
N LEU A 11 3.68 2.14 -19.21
CA LEU A 11 2.62 2.29 -18.22
C LEU A 11 1.59 3.31 -18.72
N GLY A 12 0.44 2.82 -19.15
CA GLY A 12 -0.73 3.65 -19.45
C GLY A 12 -1.38 4.12 -18.15
N ILE A 13 -1.65 5.41 -18.04
CA ILE A 13 -2.25 6.02 -16.86
C ILE A 13 -3.29 7.06 -17.28
N GLY A 14 -4.27 7.28 -16.41
CA GLY A 14 -5.00 8.54 -16.41
C GLY A 14 -6.13 8.58 -15.41
N GLY A 15 -6.95 9.61 -15.53
CA GLY A 15 -7.90 10.03 -14.52
C GLY A 15 -7.44 11.29 -13.80
N GLY A 16 -7.84 11.43 -12.55
CA GLY A 16 -7.63 12.65 -11.77
C GLY A 16 -6.18 12.96 -11.45
N LEU A 17 -5.97 14.16 -10.91
CA LEU A 17 -4.64 14.66 -10.55
C LEU A 17 -4.42 14.77 -9.03
N ASP A 18 -5.50 14.91 -8.26
CA ASP A 18 -5.46 14.98 -6.79
C ASP A 18 -5.27 13.61 -6.16
N ARG A 19 -4.48 13.52 -5.09
CA ARG A 19 -4.50 12.35 -4.20
C ARG A 19 -5.86 12.20 -3.53
N ILE A 20 -6.13 11.00 -3.01
CA ILE A 20 -7.40 10.69 -2.32
C ILE A 20 -7.76 11.65 -1.18
N HIS A 21 -6.76 12.17 -0.47
CA HIS A 21 -6.92 13.09 0.66
C HIS A 21 -6.70 14.57 0.30
N GLU A 22 -6.18 14.85 -0.90
CA GLU A 22 -5.90 16.19 -1.39
C GLU A 22 -7.14 16.79 -2.07
N TYR A 23 -7.14 18.13 -2.11
CA TYR A 23 -8.22 18.96 -2.61
C TYR A 23 -7.64 20.17 -3.35
N ASN A 24 -6.51 19.97 -4.04
CA ASN A 24 -5.73 21.07 -4.58
C ASN A 24 -6.34 21.63 -5.87
N TYR A 25 -7.08 20.79 -6.62
CA TYR A 25 -7.59 21.16 -7.94
C TYR A 25 -9.13 21.13 -8.04
N GLU A 26 -9.81 20.49 -7.08
CA GLU A 26 -11.28 20.46 -6.96
C GLU A 26 -12.03 20.07 -8.24
N PHE A 27 -11.47 19.16 -9.04
CA PHE A 27 -12.11 18.74 -10.29
C PHE A 27 -13.55 18.27 -10.04
N PRO A 28 -14.55 18.77 -10.79
CA PRO A 28 -15.91 18.26 -10.74
C PRO A 28 -15.93 16.75 -10.99
N ILE A 29 -16.87 16.02 -10.38
CA ILE A 29 -16.97 14.54 -10.50
C ILE A 29 -17.09 14.05 -11.97
N GLY A 30 -17.52 14.94 -12.88
CA GLY A 30 -17.61 14.63 -14.31
C GLY A 30 -16.33 14.85 -15.11
N MET A 31 -15.27 15.41 -14.53
CA MET A 31 -13.97 15.60 -15.17
C MET A 31 -12.96 14.57 -14.67
N ALA A 32 -12.17 14.01 -15.58
CA ALA A 32 -11.06 13.11 -15.29
C ALA A 32 -11.45 11.92 -14.37
N HIS A 33 -12.67 11.41 -14.55
CA HIS A 33 -13.21 10.27 -13.82
C HIS A 33 -12.71 8.94 -14.42
N ASP A 34 -13.09 7.83 -13.79
CA ASP A 34 -12.69 6.46 -14.18
C ASP A 34 -11.17 6.26 -14.27
N SER A 35 -10.49 6.81 -13.26
CA SER A 35 -9.03 6.74 -13.13
C SER A 35 -8.55 5.29 -13.13
N ALA A 36 -7.48 4.98 -13.86
CA ALA A 36 -6.96 3.62 -14.02
C ALA A 36 -5.49 3.61 -14.44
N ALA A 37 -4.87 2.42 -14.38
CA ALA A 37 -3.56 2.17 -14.97
C ALA A 37 -3.50 0.79 -15.63
N VAL A 38 -2.70 0.66 -16.69
CA VAL A 38 -2.41 -0.59 -17.42
C VAL A 38 -0.93 -0.66 -17.76
N LEU A 39 -0.30 -1.80 -17.47
CA LEU A 39 1.08 -2.09 -17.83
C LEU A 39 1.14 -2.98 -19.08
N LEU A 40 1.81 -2.46 -20.10
CA LEU A 40 2.21 -3.22 -21.29
C LEU A 40 3.69 -3.59 -21.21
N VAL A 41 3.99 -4.85 -21.54
CA VAL A 41 5.35 -5.34 -21.77
C VAL A 41 5.37 -5.97 -23.15
N ASP A 42 6.05 -5.29 -24.08
CA ASP A 42 6.17 -5.68 -25.49
C ASP A 42 4.81 -6.00 -26.15
N GLY A 43 3.89 -5.03 -26.07
CA GLY A 43 2.55 -5.14 -26.64
C GLY A 43 1.59 -6.06 -25.89
N LYS A 44 2.05 -6.78 -24.85
CA LYS A 44 1.23 -7.68 -24.04
C LYS A 44 0.77 -7.00 -22.75
N ILE A 45 -0.50 -7.19 -22.41
CA ILE A 45 -1.10 -6.67 -21.18
C ILE A 45 -0.67 -7.56 -20.02
N VAL A 46 0.11 -7.01 -19.09
CA VAL A 46 0.60 -7.74 -17.90
C VAL A 46 -0.33 -7.54 -16.70
N ALA A 47 -0.76 -6.30 -16.50
CA ALA A 47 -1.62 -5.89 -15.39
C ALA A 47 -2.46 -4.68 -15.78
N GLY A 48 -3.64 -4.56 -15.19
CA GLY A 48 -4.54 -3.44 -15.40
C GLY A 48 -5.63 -3.41 -14.35
N ILE A 49 -5.87 -2.25 -13.75
CA ILE A 49 -6.91 -2.09 -12.73
C ILE A 49 -7.44 -0.66 -12.70
N GLU A 50 -8.72 -0.52 -12.39
CA GLU A 50 -9.37 0.76 -12.16
C GLU A 50 -9.17 1.21 -10.72
N GLU A 51 -8.83 2.48 -10.51
CA GLU A 51 -8.51 3.06 -9.20
C GLU A 51 -9.69 2.97 -8.23
N GLU A 52 -10.93 3.02 -8.74
CA GLU A 52 -12.13 2.84 -7.93
C GLU A 52 -12.14 1.49 -7.18
N ARG A 53 -11.56 0.44 -7.78
CA ARG A 53 -11.45 -0.89 -7.15
C ARG A 53 -10.58 -0.83 -5.89
N LEU A 54 -9.59 0.06 -5.86
CA LEU A 54 -8.54 0.14 -4.83
C LEU A 54 -8.76 1.25 -3.81
N ASN A 55 -9.37 2.36 -4.22
CA ASN A 55 -9.68 3.48 -3.33
C ASN A 55 -11.12 3.46 -2.81
N ARG A 56 -11.95 2.57 -3.38
CA ARG A 56 -13.36 2.33 -3.04
C ARG A 56 -14.28 3.53 -3.29
N ILE A 57 -13.82 4.52 -4.05
CA ILE A 57 -14.60 5.67 -4.52
C ILE A 57 -15.09 5.34 -5.92
N LYS A 58 -16.40 5.15 -6.07
CA LYS A 58 -17.00 4.83 -7.36
C LYS A 58 -16.85 6.01 -8.34
N HIS A 59 -16.45 5.72 -9.58
CA HIS A 59 -16.15 6.72 -10.63
C HIS A 59 -15.08 7.73 -10.19
N THR A 60 -14.05 7.27 -9.49
CA THR A 60 -13.06 8.16 -8.88
C THR A 60 -12.36 9.04 -9.93
N ASN A 61 -12.32 10.34 -9.62
CA ASN A 61 -11.51 11.34 -10.29
C ASN A 61 -10.27 11.72 -9.48
N LYS A 62 -9.71 10.75 -8.75
CA LYS A 62 -8.45 10.88 -7.98
C LYS A 62 -7.31 10.21 -8.74
N SER A 63 -6.08 10.61 -8.47
CA SER A 63 -4.92 10.10 -9.20
C SER A 63 -4.79 8.58 -9.17
N PRO A 64 -4.37 7.95 -10.28
CA PRO A 64 -4.34 6.49 -10.45
C PRO A 64 -3.15 5.83 -9.71
N VAL A 65 -2.72 6.39 -8.58
CA VAL A 65 -1.49 6.01 -7.89
C VAL A 65 -1.54 4.58 -7.38
N LYS A 66 -2.67 4.13 -6.80
CA LYS A 66 -2.77 2.75 -6.34
C LYS A 66 -2.78 1.77 -7.52
N SER A 67 -3.41 2.15 -8.62
CA SER A 67 -3.46 1.36 -9.85
C SER A 67 -2.07 1.22 -10.49
N MET A 68 -1.29 2.30 -10.49
CA MET A 68 0.11 2.30 -10.93
C MET A 68 0.98 1.39 -10.05
N ARG A 69 0.87 1.49 -8.72
CA ARG A 69 1.58 0.59 -7.79
C ARG A 69 1.22 -0.86 -8.04
N PHE A 70 -0.07 -1.17 -8.13
CA PHE A 70 -0.53 -2.51 -8.46
C PHE A 70 0.08 -3.04 -9.77
N CYS A 71 0.08 -2.23 -10.82
CA CYS A 71 0.63 -2.64 -12.12
C CYS A 71 2.13 -2.96 -12.04
N LEU A 72 2.90 -2.12 -11.34
CA LEU A 72 4.34 -2.33 -11.12
C LEU A 72 4.62 -3.59 -10.27
N GLU A 73 3.87 -3.76 -9.17
CA GLU A 73 3.97 -4.93 -8.29
C GLU A 73 3.63 -6.23 -9.03
N GLN A 74 2.50 -6.25 -9.75
CA GLN A 74 2.04 -7.40 -10.52
C GLN A 74 2.98 -7.73 -11.67
N GLY A 75 3.58 -6.70 -12.30
CA GLY A 75 4.59 -6.87 -13.32
C GLY A 75 5.98 -7.21 -12.79
N GLN A 76 6.19 -7.18 -11.47
CA GLN A 76 7.50 -7.29 -10.82
C GLN A 76 8.53 -6.34 -11.44
N ILE A 77 8.10 -5.11 -11.75
CA ILE A 77 8.88 -4.11 -12.48
C ILE A 77 9.12 -2.91 -11.58
N ASN A 78 10.38 -2.50 -11.47
CA ASN A 78 10.71 -1.23 -10.84
C ASN A 78 10.28 -0.07 -11.74
N ILE A 79 9.78 1.03 -11.16
CA ILE A 79 9.32 2.19 -11.94
C ILE A 79 10.40 2.75 -12.87
N ARG A 80 11.69 2.62 -12.52
CA ARG A 80 12.85 3.05 -13.32
C ARG A 80 13.01 2.27 -14.63
N GLU A 81 12.39 1.09 -14.73
CA GLU A 81 12.44 0.26 -15.93
C GLU A 81 11.33 0.62 -16.94
N ILE A 82 10.36 1.46 -16.56
CA ILE A 82 9.33 1.94 -17.47
C ILE A 82 9.97 2.84 -18.53
N ASN A 83 9.75 2.52 -19.80
CA ASN A 83 10.29 3.29 -20.90
C ASN A 83 9.45 4.54 -21.18
N LYS A 84 8.11 4.40 -21.16
CA LYS A 84 7.17 5.50 -21.38
C LYS A 84 5.99 5.44 -20.40
N PHE A 85 5.53 6.60 -19.97
CA PHE A 85 4.27 6.82 -19.26
C PHE A 85 3.27 7.42 -20.25
N ALA A 86 2.27 6.65 -20.66
CA ALA A 86 1.27 7.09 -21.63
C ALA A 86 0.05 7.66 -20.90
N VAL A 87 -0.22 8.95 -21.08
CA VAL A 87 -1.35 9.66 -20.46
C VAL A 87 -2.45 9.84 -21.51
N TYR A 88 -3.67 9.42 -21.21
CA TYR A 88 -4.80 9.72 -22.11
C TYR A 88 -5.28 11.17 -21.92
N GLY A 89 -5.54 11.85 -23.03
CA GLY A 89 -5.79 13.27 -23.12
C GLY A 89 -4.64 14.03 -23.78
N SER A 90 -4.95 15.03 -24.60
CA SER A 90 -3.93 15.88 -25.20
C SER A 90 -3.32 16.82 -24.16
N GLU A 91 -2.00 17.00 -24.21
CA GLU A 91 -1.28 17.88 -23.28
C GLU A 91 -1.84 19.32 -23.29
N LYS A 92 -2.16 19.82 -24.50
CA LYS A 92 -2.75 21.15 -24.68
C LYS A 92 -4.09 21.29 -23.97
N PHE A 93 -4.99 20.32 -24.12
CA PHE A 93 -6.30 20.39 -23.49
C PHE A 93 -6.20 20.21 -21.99
N MET A 94 -5.39 19.27 -21.51
CA MET A 94 -5.18 19.08 -20.07
C MET A 94 -4.55 20.32 -19.40
N ASN A 95 -3.62 21.00 -20.08
CA ASN A 95 -3.10 22.30 -19.64
C ASN A 95 -4.20 23.36 -19.55
N PHE A 96 -5.05 23.44 -20.57
CA PHE A 96 -6.20 24.33 -20.55
C PHE A 96 -7.13 24.03 -19.36
N THR A 97 -7.47 22.75 -19.12
CA THR A 97 -8.31 22.34 -18.00
C THR A 97 -7.67 22.69 -16.66
N LEU A 98 -6.37 22.44 -16.48
CA LEU A 98 -5.64 22.79 -15.25
C LEU A 98 -5.69 24.30 -14.99
N GLN A 99 -5.43 25.11 -16.03
CA GLN A 99 -5.45 26.57 -15.95
C GLN A 99 -6.86 27.12 -15.66
N GLN A 100 -7.91 26.55 -16.26
CA GLN A 100 -9.29 26.93 -15.94
C GLN A 100 -9.63 26.65 -14.47
N ASN A 101 -9.24 25.48 -13.94
CA ASN A 101 -9.46 25.16 -12.52
C ASN A 101 -8.75 26.16 -11.60
N TYR A 102 -7.54 26.61 -11.94
CA TYR A 102 -6.85 27.65 -11.17
C TYR A 102 -7.54 29.00 -11.19
N LEU A 103 -8.22 29.37 -12.29
CA LEU A 103 -9.01 30.60 -12.36
C LEU A 103 -10.27 30.51 -11.48
N GLU A 104 -10.92 29.35 -11.46
CA GLU A 104 -12.14 29.13 -10.67
C GLU A 104 -11.86 29.09 -9.16
N HIS A 105 -10.68 28.63 -8.73
CA HIS A 105 -10.30 28.43 -7.32
C HIS A 105 -9.24 29.45 -6.85
N SER A 106 -9.49 30.74 -7.10
CA SER A 106 -8.60 31.90 -6.91
C SER A 106 -8.17 32.22 -5.46
N GLY A 107 -7.51 31.27 -4.78
CA GLY A 107 -6.92 31.43 -3.44
C GLY A 107 -5.54 30.78 -3.24
N GLY A 108 -5.04 30.00 -4.20
CA GLY A 108 -3.77 29.27 -4.10
C GLY A 108 -2.67 29.79 -5.04
N LYS A 109 -1.41 29.64 -4.63
CA LYS A 109 -0.24 29.78 -5.51
C LYS A 109 -0.33 28.71 -6.61
N LEU A 110 -0.01 29.04 -7.87
CA LEU A 110 0.14 28.04 -8.94
C LEU A 110 1.15 26.98 -8.47
N ALA A 111 0.67 25.77 -8.17
CA ALA A 111 1.53 24.69 -7.70
C ALA A 111 2.42 24.15 -8.82
N TYR A 112 1.89 24.13 -10.05
CA TYR A 112 2.57 23.65 -11.26
C TYR A 112 2.18 24.50 -12.47
N GLU A 113 3.11 24.69 -13.41
CA GLU A 113 2.92 25.53 -14.59
C GLU A 113 2.12 24.82 -15.70
N ASP A 114 2.29 23.50 -15.80
CA ASP A 114 1.66 22.64 -16.79
C ASP A 114 1.42 21.20 -16.25
N VAL A 115 0.60 20.44 -16.96
CA VAL A 115 0.20 19.08 -16.60
C VAL A 115 1.38 18.10 -16.66
N ARG A 116 2.35 18.31 -17.55
CA ARG A 116 3.54 17.44 -17.65
C ARG A 116 4.37 17.52 -16.39
N THR A 117 4.61 18.73 -15.90
CA THR A 117 5.32 19.01 -14.66
C THR A 117 4.54 18.45 -13.46
N LEU A 118 3.21 18.57 -13.48
CA LEU A 118 2.34 17.99 -12.46
C LEU A 118 2.43 16.45 -12.45
N VAL A 119 2.32 15.77 -13.58
CA VAL A 119 2.42 14.31 -13.68
C VAL A 119 3.82 13.84 -13.25
N ARG A 120 4.88 14.52 -13.67
CA ARG A 120 6.26 14.25 -13.21
C ARG A 120 6.38 14.40 -11.70
N ALA A 121 5.80 15.46 -11.12
CA ALA A 121 5.81 15.67 -9.68
C ALA A 121 5.02 14.60 -8.93
N MET A 122 3.87 14.17 -9.45
CA MET A 122 3.10 13.04 -8.91
C MET A 122 3.97 11.77 -8.87
N ILE A 123 4.60 11.41 -9.99
CA ILE A 123 5.47 10.24 -10.07
C ILE A 123 6.63 10.35 -9.08
N ARG A 124 7.31 11.49 -9.04
CA ARG A 124 8.42 11.74 -8.10
C ARG A 124 8.00 11.61 -6.65
N ASN A 125 6.85 12.18 -6.28
CA ASN A 125 6.39 12.21 -4.90
C ASN A 125 5.83 10.86 -4.43
N GLU A 126 5.29 10.04 -5.33
CA GLU A 126 4.67 8.75 -4.98
C GLU A 126 5.61 7.55 -5.10
N PHE A 127 6.63 7.65 -5.94
CA PHE A 127 7.52 6.55 -6.30
C PHE A 127 9.00 6.90 -6.17
N GLU A 128 9.34 8.07 -5.63
CA GLU A 128 10.72 8.53 -5.39
C GLU A 128 11.59 8.45 -6.66
N TYR A 129 10.97 8.69 -7.81
CA TYR A 129 11.60 8.63 -9.11
C TYR A 129 11.33 9.88 -9.93
N ASP A 130 12.39 10.61 -10.22
CA ASP A 130 12.32 11.78 -11.08
C ASP A 130 12.41 11.35 -12.55
N VAL A 131 11.23 11.20 -13.17
CA VAL A 131 11.09 10.75 -14.56
C VAL A 131 11.58 11.83 -15.55
N ASP A 132 12.26 11.42 -16.62
CA ASP A 132 12.60 12.32 -17.72
C ASP A 132 11.29 12.80 -18.39
N PRO A 133 11.07 14.12 -18.54
CA PRO A 133 9.85 14.64 -19.16
C PRO A 133 9.52 14.03 -20.53
N SER A 134 10.51 13.59 -21.32
CA SER A 134 10.32 12.94 -22.63
C SER A 134 9.77 11.51 -22.56
N GLN A 135 9.78 10.90 -21.37
CA GLN A 135 9.13 9.61 -21.13
C GLN A 135 7.62 9.75 -20.92
N ILE A 136 7.11 10.94 -20.60
CA ILE A 136 5.68 11.20 -20.47
C ILE A 136 5.13 11.52 -21.87
N VAL A 137 4.19 10.72 -22.36
CA VAL A 137 3.60 10.88 -23.69
C VAL A 137 2.10 11.05 -23.55
N PHE A 138 1.57 12.15 -24.10
CA PHE A 138 0.14 12.46 -24.08
C PHE A 138 -0.51 11.97 -25.38
N VAL A 139 -1.57 11.18 -25.27
CA VAL A 139 -2.31 10.61 -26.40
C VAL A 139 -3.71 11.22 -26.43
N PRO A 140 -4.15 11.85 -27.54
CA PRO A 140 -5.49 12.43 -27.61
C PRO A 140 -6.59 11.43 -27.25
N HIS A 141 -7.59 11.86 -26.49
CA HIS A 141 -8.63 11.06 -25.84
C HIS A 141 -9.34 10.09 -26.80
N HIS A 142 -9.84 10.60 -27.93
CA HIS A 142 -10.51 9.77 -28.92
C HIS A 142 -9.56 8.86 -29.71
N VAL A 143 -8.28 9.25 -29.84
CA VAL A 143 -7.24 8.36 -30.41
C VAL A 143 -6.95 7.22 -29.45
N ALA A 144 -6.89 7.49 -28.15
CA ALA A 144 -6.74 6.46 -27.11
C ALA A 144 -7.95 5.50 -27.13
N HIS A 145 -9.19 6.01 -27.14
CA HIS A 145 -10.39 5.16 -27.31
C HIS A 145 -10.28 4.26 -28.55
N ALA A 146 -9.93 4.84 -29.72
CA ALA A 146 -9.78 4.11 -30.97
C ALA A 146 -8.71 3.02 -30.87
N ALA A 147 -7.51 3.37 -30.38
CA ALA A 147 -6.38 2.47 -30.19
C ALA A 147 -6.74 1.29 -29.27
N SER A 148 -7.48 1.56 -28.19
CA SER A 148 -7.90 0.54 -27.23
C SER A 148 -8.75 -0.55 -27.89
N SER A 149 -9.52 -0.19 -28.92
CA SER A 149 -10.36 -1.12 -29.67
C SER A 149 -9.62 -1.77 -30.84
N PHE A 150 -9.05 -0.99 -31.74
CA PHE A 150 -8.49 -1.49 -32.99
C PHE A 150 -7.28 -2.40 -32.79
N PHE A 151 -6.31 -1.99 -31.98
CA PHE A 151 -5.08 -2.79 -31.76
C PHE A 151 -5.33 -4.08 -30.97
N MET A 152 -6.51 -4.22 -30.37
CA MET A 152 -6.95 -5.39 -29.59
C MET A 152 -8.01 -6.23 -30.30
N SER A 153 -8.50 -5.79 -31.46
CA SER A 153 -9.57 -6.46 -32.20
C SER A 153 -9.11 -7.75 -32.91
N GLY A 154 -7.82 -7.83 -33.25
CA GLY A 154 -7.29 -8.84 -34.17
C GLY A 154 -7.58 -8.56 -35.65
N PHE A 155 -8.23 -7.44 -36.00
CA PHE A 155 -8.54 -7.07 -37.38
C PHE A 155 -7.36 -6.36 -38.02
N GLU A 156 -6.96 -6.75 -39.24
CA GLU A 156 -5.95 -6.02 -40.03
C GLU A 156 -6.46 -4.64 -40.44
N GLU A 157 -7.70 -4.58 -40.92
CA GLU A 157 -8.36 -3.38 -41.42
C GLU A 157 -9.78 -3.26 -40.84
N SER A 158 -10.19 -2.07 -40.41
CA SER A 158 -11.51 -1.83 -39.81
C SER A 158 -11.95 -0.37 -39.89
N LEU A 159 -13.26 -0.14 -39.98
CA LEU A 159 -13.84 1.14 -39.60
C LEU A 159 -13.79 1.22 -38.06
N ILE A 160 -13.35 2.35 -37.51
CA ILE A 160 -13.31 2.56 -36.06
C ILE A 160 -14.21 3.76 -35.75
N MET A 161 -15.13 3.63 -34.81
CA MET A 161 -15.95 4.73 -34.34
C MET A 161 -15.88 4.83 -32.82
N THR A 162 -15.45 6.00 -32.34
CA THR A 162 -15.43 6.33 -30.92
C THR A 162 -16.59 7.28 -30.62
N ILE A 163 -17.39 7.00 -29.59
CA ILE A 163 -18.59 7.77 -29.25
C ILE A 163 -18.62 7.98 -27.74
N ASP A 164 -18.48 9.23 -27.30
CA ASP A 164 -18.32 9.55 -25.88
C ASP A 164 -19.09 10.82 -25.47
N GLY A 165 -19.04 11.17 -24.18
CA GLY A 165 -19.51 12.46 -23.68
C GLY A 165 -18.66 13.61 -24.20
N GLN A 166 -17.36 13.60 -23.87
CA GLN A 166 -16.37 14.55 -24.37
C GLN A 166 -14.95 14.05 -24.13
N GLY A 167 -14.00 14.54 -24.91
CA GLY A 167 -12.56 14.46 -24.66
C GLY A 167 -11.80 15.36 -25.63
N ASP A 168 -10.86 16.18 -25.15
CA ASP A 168 -10.11 17.14 -25.98
C ASP A 168 -10.98 18.10 -26.84
N GLY A 169 -12.20 18.43 -26.38
CA GLY A 169 -13.17 19.25 -27.13
C GLY A 169 -13.93 18.50 -28.24
N VAL A 170 -13.72 17.20 -28.35
CA VAL A 170 -14.36 16.27 -29.30
C VAL A 170 -15.33 15.36 -28.55
N SER A 171 -16.36 14.84 -29.21
CA SER A 171 -17.30 13.87 -28.63
C SER A 171 -17.38 12.57 -29.41
N SER A 172 -17.02 12.57 -30.70
CA SER A 172 -16.91 11.35 -31.49
C SER A 172 -15.87 11.51 -32.58
N MET A 173 -15.21 10.41 -32.96
CA MET A 173 -14.32 10.36 -34.11
C MET A 173 -14.49 9.05 -34.86
N LEU A 174 -14.37 9.11 -36.18
CA LEU A 174 -14.26 7.95 -37.04
C LEU A 174 -12.85 7.85 -37.62
N PHE A 175 -12.34 6.64 -37.73
CA PHE A 175 -11.05 6.35 -38.31
C PHE A 175 -11.12 5.17 -39.29
N HIS A 176 -10.22 5.18 -40.26
CA HIS A 176 -9.82 4.01 -41.01
C HIS A 176 -8.61 3.40 -40.31
N GLY A 177 -8.79 2.25 -39.67
CA GLY A 177 -7.69 1.46 -39.14
C GLY A 177 -7.12 0.57 -40.23
N ASN A 178 -5.81 0.64 -40.46
CA ASN A 178 -5.10 -0.21 -41.41
C ASN A 178 -3.75 -0.65 -40.82
N ASN A 179 -3.58 -1.96 -40.61
CA ASN A 179 -2.43 -2.52 -39.92
C ASN A 179 -2.17 -1.82 -38.57
N ASN A 180 -1.07 -1.08 -38.45
CA ASN A 180 -0.68 -0.38 -37.22
C ASN A 180 -0.95 1.13 -37.27
N SER A 181 -1.69 1.61 -38.27
CA SER A 181 -2.10 3.02 -38.38
C SER A 181 -3.60 3.21 -38.21
N MET A 182 -3.99 4.41 -37.77
CA MET A 182 -5.37 4.87 -37.69
C MET A 182 -5.45 6.26 -38.31
N GLU A 183 -6.18 6.40 -39.41
CA GLU A 183 -6.34 7.66 -40.12
C GLU A 183 -7.71 8.27 -39.83
N PRO A 184 -7.81 9.52 -39.35
CA PRO A 184 -9.09 10.13 -39.02
C PRO A 184 -9.91 10.40 -40.29
N LEU A 185 -11.16 9.93 -40.29
CA LEU A 185 -12.14 10.12 -41.36
C LEU A 185 -13.10 11.28 -41.06
N ALA A 186 -13.49 11.42 -39.79
CA ALA A 186 -14.38 12.48 -39.34
C ALA A 186 -14.26 12.73 -37.84
N THR A 187 -14.60 13.96 -37.45
CA THR A 187 -14.59 14.45 -36.07
C THR A 187 -15.92 15.14 -35.79
N VAL A 188 -16.53 14.80 -34.65
CA VAL A 188 -17.73 15.45 -34.13
C VAL A 188 -17.35 16.18 -32.84
N TYR A 189 -17.62 17.47 -32.78
CA TYR A 189 -17.28 18.30 -31.62
C TYR A 189 -18.25 18.10 -30.46
N GLN A 190 -17.86 18.56 -29.28
CA GLN A 190 -18.63 18.47 -28.04
C GLN A 190 -20.05 19.05 -28.14
N SER A 191 -20.28 20.07 -28.97
CA SER A 191 -21.60 20.70 -29.21
C SER A 191 -22.66 19.71 -29.66
N ASP A 192 -22.24 18.67 -30.38
CA ASP A 192 -23.09 17.65 -30.98
C ASP A 192 -22.91 16.29 -30.29
N SER A 193 -22.48 16.29 -29.03
CA SER A 193 -22.21 15.07 -28.25
C SER A 193 -23.47 14.22 -28.06
N LEU A 194 -23.39 12.95 -28.47
CA LEU A 194 -24.43 11.96 -28.19
C LEU A 194 -24.48 11.57 -26.72
N GLY A 195 -23.35 11.58 -26.02
CA GLY A 195 -23.31 11.38 -24.57
C GLY A 195 -24.05 12.49 -23.82
N PHE A 196 -23.83 13.76 -24.20
CA PHE A 196 -24.56 14.88 -23.59
C PHE A 196 -26.01 14.98 -24.02
N PHE A 197 -26.33 14.63 -25.27
CA PHE A 197 -27.72 14.47 -25.70
C PHE A 197 -28.45 13.48 -24.78
N TYR A 198 -27.87 12.30 -24.56
CA TYR A 198 -28.43 11.28 -23.68
C TYR A 198 -28.56 11.80 -22.25
N LEU A 199 -27.49 12.37 -21.67
CA LEU A 199 -27.46 12.92 -20.31
C LEU A 199 -28.52 14.02 -20.11
N ASN A 200 -28.69 14.92 -21.07
CA ASN A 200 -29.62 16.05 -20.94
C ASN A 200 -31.09 15.61 -20.98
N VAL A 201 -31.42 14.55 -21.72
CA VAL A 201 -32.77 14.00 -21.72
C VAL A 201 -33.06 13.22 -20.43
N ILE A 202 -32.12 12.44 -19.90
CA ILE A 202 -32.38 11.58 -18.73
C ILE A 202 -32.56 12.38 -17.43
N LYS A 203 -32.06 13.63 -17.38
CA LYS A 203 -32.38 14.59 -16.30
C LYS A 203 -33.88 14.83 -16.15
N PHE A 204 -34.63 14.85 -17.26
CA PHE A 204 -36.08 14.96 -17.22
C PHE A 204 -36.75 13.71 -16.60
N ILE A 205 -36.11 12.55 -16.73
CA ILE A 205 -36.57 11.27 -16.18
C ILE A 205 -36.12 11.10 -14.70
N GLY A 206 -35.46 12.11 -14.13
CA GLY A 206 -34.99 12.11 -12.75
C GLY A 206 -33.73 11.26 -12.54
N TYR A 207 -32.92 11.12 -13.59
CA TYR A 207 -31.60 10.50 -13.57
C TYR A 207 -30.49 11.54 -13.79
N SER A 208 -29.25 11.18 -13.46
CA SER A 208 -28.08 12.04 -13.52
C SER A 208 -26.93 11.36 -14.25
N MET A 209 -25.75 12.00 -14.25
CA MET A 209 -24.52 11.37 -14.74
C MET A 209 -24.28 10.03 -14.03
N PHE A 210 -23.77 9.05 -14.78
CA PHE A 210 -23.57 7.64 -14.37
C PHE A 210 -24.84 6.80 -14.22
N ASP A 211 -26.03 7.34 -14.49
CA ASP A 211 -27.30 6.60 -14.52
C ASP A 211 -27.79 6.26 -15.95
N GLU A 212 -26.99 6.54 -16.98
CA GLU A 212 -27.35 6.38 -18.40
C GLU A 212 -27.76 4.92 -18.71
N TYR A 213 -27.04 3.95 -18.14
CA TYR A 213 -27.31 2.53 -18.33
C TYR A 213 -28.67 2.10 -17.74
N LYS A 214 -29.23 2.83 -16.78
CA LYS A 214 -30.56 2.53 -16.21
C LYS A 214 -31.65 2.78 -17.25
N VAL A 215 -31.47 3.82 -18.06
CA VAL A 215 -32.43 4.22 -19.09
C VAL A 215 -32.52 3.15 -20.19
N MET A 216 -31.42 2.45 -20.48
CA MET A 216 -31.44 1.30 -21.40
C MET A 216 -32.33 0.17 -20.88
N GLY A 217 -32.35 -0.07 -19.56
CA GLY A 217 -33.24 -1.06 -18.94
C GLY A 217 -34.70 -0.58 -18.82
N LEU A 218 -34.93 0.73 -18.83
CA LEU A 218 -36.27 1.34 -18.77
C LEU A 218 -36.93 1.43 -20.15
N ALA A 219 -36.14 1.63 -21.21
CA ALA A 219 -36.61 1.83 -22.58
C ALA A 219 -37.55 0.72 -23.10
N PRO A 220 -37.33 -0.59 -22.81
CA PRO A 220 -38.25 -1.66 -23.22
C PRO A 220 -39.68 -1.54 -22.68
N TYR A 221 -39.91 -0.76 -21.63
CA TYR A 221 -41.23 -0.53 -21.05
C TYR A 221 -42.00 0.62 -21.72
N GLY A 222 -41.39 1.29 -22.71
CA GLY A 222 -41.98 2.41 -23.45
C GLY A 222 -42.23 2.10 -24.92
N GLN A 223 -42.90 3.03 -25.59
CA GLN A 223 -43.15 2.97 -27.03
C GLN A 223 -42.16 3.89 -27.79
N PRO A 224 -41.19 3.34 -28.54
CA PRO A 224 -40.11 4.13 -29.15
C PRO A 224 -40.59 5.11 -30.24
N ARG A 225 -41.78 4.88 -30.82
CA ARG A 225 -42.36 5.76 -31.85
C ARG A 225 -43.30 6.83 -31.28
N LYS A 226 -43.67 6.76 -29.99
CA LYS A 226 -44.69 7.63 -29.39
C LYS A 226 -44.34 9.10 -29.49
N TYR A 227 -43.08 9.46 -29.24
CA TYR A 227 -42.58 10.84 -29.30
C TYR A 227 -41.57 11.05 -30.42
N LYS A 228 -41.60 10.22 -31.47
CA LYS A 228 -40.65 10.32 -32.59
C LYS A 228 -40.63 11.72 -33.22
N SER A 229 -41.80 12.33 -33.43
CA SER A 229 -41.91 13.68 -34.02
C SER A 229 -41.26 14.75 -33.14
N LEU A 230 -41.40 14.65 -31.82
CA LEU A 230 -40.76 15.55 -30.86
C LEU A 230 -39.24 15.34 -30.87
N PHE A 231 -38.78 14.09 -30.76
CA PHE A 231 -37.35 13.77 -30.73
C PHE A 231 -36.64 14.13 -32.04
N LYS A 232 -37.32 14.06 -33.19
CA LYS A 232 -36.81 14.56 -34.48
C LYS A 232 -36.54 16.06 -34.50
N ARG A 233 -37.02 16.82 -33.51
CA ARG A 233 -36.64 18.24 -33.34
C ARG A 233 -35.35 18.41 -32.55
N PHE A 234 -34.88 17.38 -31.82
CA PHE A 234 -33.67 17.44 -31.00
C PHE A 234 -32.40 17.16 -31.79
N TYR A 235 -32.51 16.68 -33.03
CA TYR A 235 -31.35 16.44 -33.87
C TYR A 235 -31.69 16.57 -35.36
N SER A 236 -30.68 16.85 -36.18
CA SER A 236 -30.74 16.77 -37.64
C SER A 236 -29.74 15.75 -38.15
N LEU A 237 -30.17 14.87 -39.05
CA LEU A 237 -29.25 14.05 -39.85
C LEU A 237 -28.81 14.87 -41.06
N LEU A 238 -27.51 14.97 -41.27
CA LEU A 238 -26.91 15.76 -42.34
C LEU A 238 -26.25 14.83 -43.39
N PRO A 239 -25.97 15.33 -44.60
CA PRO A 239 -25.19 14.58 -45.59
C PRO A 239 -23.83 14.10 -45.03
N GLU A 240 -23.21 13.16 -45.74
CA GLU A 240 -21.88 12.63 -45.39
C GLU A 240 -21.78 11.98 -44.01
N GLY A 241 -22.88 11.37 -43.55
CA GLY A 241 -22.94 10.69 -42.26
C GLY A 241 -22.81 11.62 -41.06
N SER A 242 -22.93 12.94 -41.25
CA SER A 242 -22.86 13.94 -40.19
C SER A 242 -24.23 14.14 -39.51
N TYR A 243 -24.24 14.78 -38.35
CA TYR A 243 -25.46 15.13 -37.62
C TYR A 243 -25.24 16.37 -36.75
N LYS A 244 -26.36 16.97 -36.31
CA LYS A 244 -26.37 18.06 -35.31
C LYS A 244 -27.33 17.76 -34.18
N ILE A 245 -26.96 18.14 -32.96
CA ILE A 245 -27.82 18.06 -31.77
C ILE A 245 -28.32 19.46 -31.40
N HIS A 246 -29.64 19.60 -31.37
CA HIS A 246 -30.33 20.84 -30.99
C HIS A 246 -30.63 20.78 -29.49
N THR A 247 -29.59 20.88 -28.67
CA THR A 247 -29.68 20.77 -27.20
C THR A 247 -30.67 21.79 -26.62
N GLU A 248 -30.75 22.97 -27.22
CA GLU A 248 -31.69 24.02 -26.84
C GLU A 248 -33.15 23.61 -27.03
N GLN A 249 -33.47 22.61 -27.87
CA GLN A 249 -34.84 22.12 -28.06
C GLN A 249 -35.28 21.12 -26.98
N ILE A 250 -34.37 20.58 -26.17
CA ILE A 250 -34.70 19.54 -25.17
C ILE A 250 -35.71 20.05 -24.12
N HIS A 251 -35.77 21.37 -23.87
CA HIS A 251 -36.77 21.98 -22.99
C HIS A 251 -38.23 21.71 -23.43
N LEU A 252 -38.47 21.33 -24.69
CA LEU A 252 -39.81 20.97 -25.17
C LEU A 252 -40.37 19.72 -24.48
N LEU A 253 -39.54 18.91 -23.79
CA LEU A 253 -40.02 17.82 -22.93
C LEU A 253 -40.97 18.32 -21.84
N PHE A 254 -40.91 19.59 -21.42
CA PHE A 254 -41.84 20.16 -20.46
C PHE A 254 -43.29 20.21 -20.96
N ALA A 255 -43.52 20.13 -22.28
CA ALA A 255 -44.86 19.95 -22.83
C ALA A 255 -45.47 18.57 -22.48
N MET A 256 -44.64 17.61 -22.06
CA MET A 256 -45.04 16.27 -21.66
C MET A 256 -45.32 16.13 -20.16
N GLY A 257 -44.99 17.15 -19.36
CA GLY A 257 -45.17 17.17 -17.92
C GLY A 257 -43.97 17.77 -17.17
N SER A 258 -43.92 17.55 -15.87
CA SER A 258 -42.82 17.99 -15.02
C SER A 258 -41.69 16.95 -14.99
N PRO A 259 -40.42 17.38 -14.86
CA PRO A 259 -39.32 16.47 -14.60
C PRO A 259 -39.58 15.61 -13.36
N ARG A 260 -39.27 14.32 -13.45
CA ARG A 260 -39.42 13.38 -12.33
C ARG A 260 -38.43 13.69 -11.23
N LYS A 261 -38.86 13.68 -9.97
CA LYS A 261 -37.93 13.75 -8.82
C LYS A 261 -37.38 12.37 -8.48
N LYS A 262 -36.14 12.34 -7.97
CA LYS A 262 -35.51 11.10 -7.48
C LYS A 262 -36.40 10.47 -6.40
N GLY A 263 -36.74 9.19 -6.59
CA GLY A 263 -37.61 8.41 -5.69
C GLY A 263 -39.07 8.32 -6.12
N GLU A 264 -39.56 9.17 -7.04
CA GLU A 264 -40.93 9.08 -7.55
C GLU A 264 -41.10 7.84 -8.47
N PRO A 265 -42.32 7.28 -8.59
CA PRO A 265 -42.57 6.19 -9.53
C PRO A 265 -42.40 6.64 -10.99
N PHE A 266 -42.05 5.71 -11.88
CA PHE A 266 -41.98 5.98 -13.32
C PHE A 266 -43.39 5.92 -13.94
N THR A 267 -43.83 7.01 -14.56
CA THR A 267 -45.05 7.06 -15.38
C THR A 267 -44.80 6.45 -16.76
N GLN A 268 -45.88 6.20 -17.52
CA GLN A 268 -45.74 5.76 -18.91
C GLN A 268 -45.04 6.81 -19.79
N VAL A 269 -45.25 8.10 -19.52
CA VAL A 269 -44.56 9.20 -20.20
C VAL A 269 -43.04 9.07 -20.04
N HIS A 270 -42.54 8.81 -18.83
CA HIS A 270 -41.10 8.62 -18.61
C HIS A 270 -40.53 7.43 -19.38
N LYS A 271 -41.28 6.31 -19.42
CA LYS A 271 -40.89 5.10 -20.17
C LYS A 271 -40.85 5.36 -21.68
N ASP A 272 -41.87 6.04 -22.22
CA ASP A 272 -41.95 6.40 -23.63
C ASP A 272 -40.86 7.41 -24.05
N ILE A 273 -40.47 8.33 -23.16
CA ILE A 273 -39.31 9.23 -23.35
C ILE A 273 -38.02 8.41 -23.40
N ALA A 274 -37.80 7.48 -22.45
CA ALA A 274 -36.63 6.60 -22.45
C ALA A 274 -36.53 5.78 -23.76
N ALA A 275 -37.65 5.21 -24.21
CA ALA A 275 -37.72 4.46 -25.47
C ALA A 275 -37.43 5.33 -26.69
N SER A 276 -37.97 6.56 -26.74
CA SER A 276 -37.77 7.49 -27.86
C SER A 276 -36.33 8.03 -27.89
N LEU A 277 -35.71 8.24 -26.72
CA LEU A 277 -34.30 8.60 -26.61
C LEU A 277 -33.40 7.49 -27.15
N GLN A 278 -33.59 6.25 -26.69
CA GLN A 278 -32.82 5.10 -27.13
C GLN A 278 -32.94 4.91 -28.66
N ALA A 279 -34.16 5.02 -29.21
CA ALA A 279 -34.38 4.92 -30.65
C ALA A 279 -33.71 6.07 -31.44
N SER A 280 -33.67 7.28 -30.88
CA SER A 280 -33.03 8.42 -31.53
C SER A 280 -31.51 8.28 -31.56
N LEU A 281 -30.90 7.81 -30.47
CA LEU A 281 -29.47 7.49 -30.42
C LEU A 281 -29.11 6.47 -31.50
N GLU A 282 -29.88 5.38 -31.58
CA GLU A 282 -29.67 4.33 -32.57
C GLU A 282 -29.79 4.88 -34.00
N GLU A 283 -30.83 5.66 -34.29
CA GLU A 283 -31.05 6.24 -35.62
C GLU A 283 -29.86 7.12 -36.07
N ILE A 284 -29.30 7.92 -35.16
CA ILE A 284 -28.14 8.77 -35.46
C ILE A 284 -26.88 7.93 -35.69
N VAL A 285 -26.61 6.94 -34.85
CA VAL A 285 -25.42 6.08 -35.02
C VAL A 285 -25.51 5.26 -36.30
N PHE A 286 -26.67 4.68 -36.61
CA PHE A 286 -26.89 3.96 -37.86
C PHE A 286 -26.74 4.85 -39.10
N HIS A 287 -27.15 6.13 -39.03
CA HIS A 287 -26.92 7.09 -40.10
C HIS A 287 -25.42 7.30 -40.37
N CYS A 288 -24.63 7.46 -39.31
CA CYS A 288 -23.17 7.59 -39.43
C CYS A 288 -22.54 6.31 -40.01
N LEU A 289 -22.81 5.16 -39.39
CA LEU A 289 -22.21 3.89 -39.79
C LEU A 289 -22.58 3.49 -41.21
N SER A 290 -23.83 3.70 -41.63
CA SER A 290 -24.26 3.39 -43.01
C SER A 290 -23.47 4.18 -44.04
N HIS A 291 -23.31 5.49 -43.80
CA HIS A 291 -22.54 6.35 -44.71
C HIS A 291 -21.08 5.91 -44.80
N TYR A 292 -20.40 5.72 -43.66
CA TYR A 292 -18.98 5.39 -43.66
C TYR A 292 -18.70 3.97 -44.14
N LYS A 293 -19.61 3.02 -43.91
CA LYS A 293 -19.53 1.70 -44.55
C LYS A 293 -19.58 1.83 -46.08
N GLU A 294 -20.54 2.57 -46.62
CA GLU A 294 -20.68 2.74 -48.08
C GLU A 294 -19.47 3.47 -48.67
N LYS A 295 -19.01 4.54 -47.99
CA LYS A 295 -17.87 5.37 -48.43
C LYS A 295 -16.54 4.61 -48.44
N THR A 296 -16.31 3.74 -47.45
CA THR A 296 -15.01 3.07 -47.26
C THR A 296 -14.98 1.63 -47.79
N GLY A 297 -16.14 0.97 -47.91
CA GLY A 297 -16.23 -0.44 -48.27
C GLY A 297 -15.79 -1.40 -47.15
N LEU A 298 -15.47 -0.90 -45.95
CA LEU A 298 -14.94 -1.70 -44.85
C LEU A 298 -16.00 -2.66 -44.30
N SER A 299 -15.63 -3.93 -44.12
CA SER A 299 -16.55 -4.98 -43.64
C SER A 299 -16.48 -5.21 -42.12
N ARG A 300 -15.50 -4.62 -41.43
CA ARG A 300 -15.30 -4.76 -39.98
C ARG A 300 -15.47 -3.44 -39.23
N LEU A 301 -15.96 -3.53 -37.99
CA LEU A 301 -16.21 -2.38 -37.12
C LEU A 301 -15.57 -2.54 -35.75
N CYS A 302 -14.86 -1.51 -35.30
CA CYS A 302 -14.38 -1.34 -33.92
C CYS A 302 -15.14 -0.18 -33.24
N LEU A 303 -15.65 -0.41 -32.02
CA LEU A 303 -16.34 0.62 -31.23
C LEU A 303 -15.69 0.83 -29.85
N ALA A 304 -15.58 2.10 -29.45
CA ALA A 304 -15.15 2.54 -28.12
C ALA A 304 -15.81 3.88 -27.71
N GLY A 305 -15.49 4.39 -26.52
CA GLY A 305 -16.12 5.58 -25.93
C GLY A 305 -17.34 5.22 -25.06
N GLY A 306 -17.67 6.04 -24.06
CA GLY A 306 -18.67 5.70 -23.04
C GLY A 306 -20.06 5.35 -23.60
N VAL A 307 -20.45 5.90 -24.75
CA VAL A 307 -21.72 5.57 -25.41
C VAL A 307 -21.70 4.16 -26.01
N ALA A 308 -20.52 3.62 -26.37
CA ALA A 308 -20.37 2.24 -26.85
C ALA A 308 -20.64 1.18 -25.76
N HIS A 309 -20.86 1.58 -24.49
CA HIS A 309 -21.43 0.68 -23.47
C HIS A 309 -22.92 0.41 -23.65
N ASN A 310 -23.57 1.09 -24.59
CA ASN A 310 -24.97 0.86 -24.91
C ASN A 310 -25.16 -0.50 -25.60
N CYS A 311 -25.22 -1.56 -24.80
CA CYS A 311 -25.39 -2.93 -25.25
C CYS A 311 -26.68 -3.19 -26.06
N THR A 312 -27.70 -2.34 -25.91
CA THR A 312 -28.91 -2.36 -26.76
C THR A 312 -28.59 -1.91 -28.19
N LEU A 313 -27.86 -0.78 -28.34
CA LEU A 313 -27.34 -0.33 -29.62
C LEU A 313 -26.41 -1.38 -30.24
N ASN A 314 -25.47 -1.93 -29.45
CA ASN A 314 -24.51 -2.92 -29.92
C ASN A 314 -25.19 -4.21 -30.40
N GLY A 315 -26.25 -4.65 -29.71
CA GLY A 315 -27.09 -5.76 -30.17
C GLY A 315 -27.71 -5.48 -31.53
N LYS A 316 -28.28 -4.28 -31.73
CA LYS A 316 -28.86 -3.87 -33.02
C LYS A 316 -27.81 -3.79 -34.13
N ILE A 317 -26.62 -3.28 -33.85
CA ILE A 317 -25.51 -3.26 -34.82
C ILE A 317 -25.16 -4.68 -35.23
N ALA A 318 -25.02 -5.61 -34.28
CA ALA A 318 -24.73 -7.01 -34.57
C ALA A 318 -25.84 -7.68 -35.41
N TYR A 319 -27.12 -7.50 -35.05
CA TYR A 319 -28.24 -8.07 -35.81
C TYR A 319 -28.45 -7.45 -37.19
N SER A 320 -27.95 -6.23 -37.43
CA SER A 320 -28.11 -5.56 -38.72
C SER A 320 -27.35 -6.22 -39.86
N ALA A 321 -26.35 -7.07 -39.55
CA ALA A 321 -25.40 -7.62 -40.51
C ALA A 321 -24.70 -6.53 -41.36
N MET A 322 -24.66 -5.29 -40.85
CA MET A 322 -23.98 -4.20 -41.53
C MET A 322 -22.46 -4.44 -41.56
N PHE A 323 -21.90 -5.17 -40.61
CA PHE A 323 -20.49 -5.55 -40.62
C PHE A 323 -20.41 -7.07 -40.44
N GLU A 324 -19.43 -7.70 -41.09
CA GLU A 324 -19.15 -9.13 -40.99
C GLU A 324 -18.64 -9.48 -39.59
N GLU A 325 -17.79 -8.61 -39.03
CA GLU A 325 -17.22 -8.75 -37.70
C GLU A 325 -17.29 -7.41 -36.95
N VAL A 326 -17.65 -7.48 -35.66
CA VAL A 326 -17.75 -6.30 -34.79
C VAL A 326 -16.98 -6.55 -33.51
N PHE A 327 -16.03 -5.67 -33.22
CA PHE A 327 -15.32 -5.62 -31.95
C PHE A 327 -15.73 -4.38 -31.15
N ILE A 328 -16.04 -4.57 -29.87
CA ILE A 328 -16.39 -3.48 -28.97
C ILE A 328 -15.50 -3.60 -27.75
N GLN A 329 -14.79 -2.52 -27.42
CA GLN A 329 -13.92 -2.48 -26.25
C GLN A 329 -14.73 -2.78 -24.97
N PRO A 330 -14.44 -3.86 -24.20
CA PRO A 330 -15.20 -4.19 -22.99
C PRO A 330 -15.18 -3.10 -21.91
N ALA A 331 -14.05 -2.40 -21.79
CA ALA A 331 -13.89 -1.24 -20.93
C ALA A 331 -14.00 0.07 -21.74
N ALA A 332 -14.98 0.19 -22.64
CA ALA A 332 -15.14 1.34 -23.54
C ALA A 332 -15.34 2.72 -22.86
N HIS A 333 -15.52 2.79 -21.54
CA HIS A 333 -15.48 4.05 -20.79
C HIS A 333 -14.02 4.53 -20.65
N ASP A 334 -13.79 5.66 -19.97
CA ASP A 334 -12.49 6.32 -19.96
C ASP A 334 -11.34 5.48 -19.39
N ALA A 335 -11.63 4.51 -18.53
CA ALA A 335 -10.59 3.57 -18.07
C ALA A 335 -9.97 2.77 -19.23
N GLY A 336 -10.73 2.44 -20.29
CA GLY A 336 -10.18 1.77 -21.48
C GLY A 336 -9.21 2.62 -22.27
N SER A 337 -9.32 3.96 -22.18
CA SER A 337 -8.39 4.88 -22.82
C SER A 337 -6.98 4.79 -22.25
N VAL A 338 -6.79 4.33 -21.00
CA VAL A 338 -5.43 4.12 -20.46
C VAL A 338 -4.70 3.00 -21.22
N LEU A 339 -5.40 1.92 -21.56
CA LEU A 339 -4.89 0.85 -22.42
C LEU A 339 -4.62 1.39 -23.82
N GLY A 340 -5.56 2.14 -24.37
CA GLY A 340 -5.45 2.77 -25.67
C GLY A 340 -4.25 3.70 -25.82
N ALA A 341 -3.98 4.54 -24.81
CA ALA A 341 -2.83 5.41 -24.78
C ALA A 341 -1.53 4.60 -24.80
N ALA A 342 -1.44 3.54 -23.98
CA ALA A 342 -0.26 2.66 -23.96
C ALA A 342 -0.04 1.95 -25.31
N LEU A 343 -1.11 1.45 -25.94
CA LEU A 343 -1.05 0.78 -27.24
C LEU A 343 -0.68 1.72 -28.38
N GLN A 344 -1.22 2.95 -28.38
CA GLN A 344 -0.85 3.96 -29.35
C GLN A 344 0.64 4.29 -29.27
N VAL A 345 1.16 4.48 -28.05
CA VAL A 345 2.61 4.71 -27.85
C VAL A 345 3.40 3.49 -28.30
N TYR A 346 2.98 2.27 -27.96
CA TYR A 346 3.66 1.04 -28.36
C TYR A 346 3.77 0.92 -29.89
N HIS A 347 2.67 1.03 -30.64
CA HIS A 347 2.69 0.90 -32.10
C HIS A 347 3.38 2.08 -32.81
N THR A 348 3.47 3.25 -32.16
CA THR A 348 4.26 4.37 -32.68
C THR A 348 5.76 4.10 -32.55
N GLU A 349 6.19 3.55 -31.41
CA GLU A 349 7.60 3.24 -31.13
C GLU A 349 8.04 1.90 -31.79
N CYS A 350 7.08 1.01 -32.08
CA CYS A 350 7.30 -0.29 -32.71
C CYS A 350 6.35 -0.49 -33.91
N PRO A 351 6.57 0.19 -35.06
CA PRO A 351 5.66 0.16 -36.21
C PRO A 351 5.45 -1.23 -36.84
N GLU A 352 6.42 -2.12 -36.70
CA GLU A 352 6.39 -3.50 -37.21
C GLU A 352 5.80 -4.51 -36.20
N ALA A 353 5.37 -4.06 -35.02
CA ALA A 353 4.83 -4.95 -33.99
C ALA A 353 3.51 -5.60 -34.43
N GLN A 354 3.34 -6.88 -34.14
CA GLN A 354 2.09 -7.56 -34.42
C GLN A 354 0.99 -7.14 -33.44
N LYS A 355 -0.24 -7.05 -33.94
CA LYS A 355 -1.42 -6.83 -33.10
C LYS A 355 -1.77 -8.08 -32.33
N ASN A 356 -2.23 -7.90 -31.09
CA ASN A 356 -2.73 -8.98 -30.25
C ASN A 356 -4.26 -8.94 -30.23
N LYS A 357 -4.94 -10.09 -30.33
CA LYS A 357 -6.39 -10.15 -30.08
C LYS A 357 -6.63 -10.17 -28.57
N LEU A 358 -7.61 -9.40 -28.11
CA LEU A 358 -8.08 -9.44 -26.72
C LEU A 358 -8.68 -10.81 -26.40
N GLU A 359 -8.09 -11.53 -25.44
CA GLU A 359 -8.62 -12.85 -25.03
C GLU A 359 -9.49 -12.76 -23.77
N HIS A 360 -9.10 -11.93 -22.81
CA HIS A 360 -9.81 -11.77 -21.54
C HIS A 360 -9.46 -10.42 -20.90
N VAL A 361 -10.22 -10.04 -19.88
CA VAL A 361 -9.99 -8.81 -19.08
C VAL A 361 -9.61 -9.10 -17.62
N TYR A 362 -9.27 -10.34 -17.27
CA TYR A 362 -8.80 -10.72 -15.93
C TYR A 362 -7.36 -10.20 -15.64
N TRP A 363 -7.20 -8.88 -15.54
CA TRP A 363 -5.91 -8.19 -15.39
C TRP A 363 -5.71 -7.57 -14.01
N GLY A 364 -6.76 -7.53 -13.20
CA GLY A 364 -6.74 -6.97 -11.86
C GLY A 364 -6.10 -7.93 -10.86
N LYS A 365 -6.39 -7.67 -9.58
CA LYS A 365 -5.76 -8.31 -8.44
C LYS A 365 -6.20 -9.76 -8.30
N ASP A 366 -5.23 -10.64 -8.07
CA ASP A 366 -5.51 -12.04 -7.71
C ASP A 366 -5.98 -12.14 -6.24
N ILE A 367 -6.81 -13.14 -5.93
CA ILE A 367 -7.26 -13.41 -4.55
C ILE A 367 -6.10 -13.87 -3.64
N GLY A 368 -4.98 -14.29 -4.20
CA GLY A 368 -3.78 -14.73 -3.50
C GLY A 368 -3.75 -16.25 -3.29
N THR A 369 -2.74 -16.69 -2.54
CA THR A 369 -2.60 -18.11 -2.14
C THR A 369 -3.61 -18.48 -1.06
N ASP A 370 -3.88 -19.78 -0.90
CA ASP A 370 -4.72 -20.30 0.18
C ASP A 370 -4.31 -19.76 1.55
N ASP A 371 -3.01 -19.71 1.86
CA ASP A 371 -2.50 -19.16 3.13
C ASP A 371 -2.90 -17.68 3.31
N SER A 372 -2.78 -16.88 2.25
CA SER A 372 -3.15 -15.46 2.29
C SER A 372 -4.65 -15.26 2.45
N VAL A 373 -5.47 -16.09 1.79
CA VAL A 373 -6.93 -16.08 1.90
C VAL A 373 -7.36 -16.49 3.31
N VAL A 374 -6.85 -17.62 3.82
CA VAL A 374 -7.15 -18.11 5.17
C VAL A 374 -6.75 -17.10 6.23
N LYS A 375 -5.60 -16.44 6.07
CA LYS A 375 -5.18 -15.38 6.99
C LYS A 375 -6.24 -14.29 7.12
N VAL A 376 -6.80 -13.80 6.01
CA VAL A 376 -7.86 -12.78 6.06
C VAL A 376 -9.16 -13.37 6.61
N LEU A 377 -9.56 -14.57 6.21
CA LEU A 377 -10.77 -15.24 6.73
C LEU A 377 -10.71 -15.44 8.25
N GLN A 378 -9.55 -15.81 8.79
CA GLN A 378 -9.32 -15.96 10.24
C GLN A 378 -9.49 -14.64 11.00
N GLN A 379 -9.09 -13.51 10.43
CA GLN A 379 -9.31 -12.19 11.04
C GLN A 379 -10.80 -11.89 11.23
N TRP A 380 -11.65 -12.43 10.34
CA TRP A 380 -13.10 -12.27 10.40
C TRP A 380 -13.83 -13.43 11.11
N SER A 381 -13.11 -14.38 11.71
CA SER A 381 -13.69 -15.61 12.29
C SER A 381 -14.74 -15.39 13.39
N SER A 382 -14.82 -14.20 13.98
CA SER A 382 -15.93 -13.81 14.86
C SER A 382 -17.27 -13.64 14.12
N PHE A 383 -17.23 -13.25 12.85
CA PHE A 383 -18.40 -12.94 12.02
C PHE A 383 -18.76 -14.04 11.03
N ILE A 384 -17.76 -14.82 10.63
CA ILE A 384 -17.90 -15.83 9.60
C ILE A 384 -17.38 -17.19 10.06
N GLU A 385 -17.94 -18.24 9.47
CA GLU A 385 -17.40 -19.59 9.44
C GLU A 385 -16.96 -19.88 8.01
N PHE A 386 -15.85 -20.59 7.86
CA PHE A 386 -15.37 -20.97 6.54
C PHE A 386 -14.86 -22.41 6.55
N GLU A 387 -15.12 -23.11 5.44
CA GLU A 387 -14.63 -24.47 5.21
C GLU A 387 -14.03 -24.56 3.82
N LYS A 388 -12.93 -25.32 3.69
CA LYS A 388 -12.33 -25.61 2.38
C LYS A 388 -13.08 -26.76 1.71
N LYS A 389 -13.38 -26.62 0.43
CA LYS A 389 -13.99 -27.65 -0.44
C LYS A 389 -13.14 -27.84 -1.68
N ASP A 390 -12.75 -29.07 -1.97
CA ASP A 390 -11.98 -29.39 -3.19
C ASP A 390 -12.86 -29.40 -4.44
N ASP A 391 -14.17 -29.60 -4.26
CA ASP A 391 -15.24 -29.62 -5.26
C ASP A 391 -16.11 -28.35 -5.18
N ILE A 392 -15.52 -27.19 -4.86
CA ILE A 392 -16.27 -25.96 -4.60
C ILE A 392 -17.19 -25.53 -5.76
N GLU A 393 -16.85 -25.84 -7.01
CA GLU A 393 -17.75 -25.59 -8.15
C GLU A 393 -19.03 -26.44 -8.07
N ASP A 394 -18.92 -27.69 -7.66
CA ASP A 394 -20.05 -28.61 -7.47
C ASP A 394 -20.93 -28.14 -6.31
N VAL A 395 -20.31 -27.86 -5.16
CA VAL A 395 -20.99 -27.34 -3.97
C VAL A 395 -21.71 -26.03 -4.27
N ALA A 396 -21.05 -25.08 -4.95
CA ALA A 396 -21.68 -23.82 -5.34
C ALA A 396 -22.84 -24.06 -6.31
N SER A 397 -22.70 -24.94 -7.30
CA SER A 397 -23.77 -25.26 -8.25
C SER A 397 -24.99 -25.90 -7.56
N GLN A 398 -24.77 -26.75 -6.55
CA GLN A 398 -25.83 -27.34 -5.74
C GLN A 398 -26.61 -26.25 -4.98
N LEU A 399 -25.90 -25.37 -4.26
CA LEU A 399 -26.50 -24.26 -3.54
C LEU A 399 -27.31 -23.34 -4.47
N ILE A 400 -26.78 -23.03 -5.66
CA ILE A 400 -27.50 -22.24 -6.66
C ILE A 400 -28.78 -22.95 -7.09
N SER A 401 -28.73 -24.26 -7.35
CA SER A 401 -29.90 -25.05 -7.76
C SER A 401 -31.00 -25.15 -6.70
N GLU A 402 -30.63 -24.94 -5.43
CA GLU A 402 -31.51 -24.86 -4.26
C GLU A 402 -32.06 -23.44 -4.02
N GLY A 403 -31.79 -22.50 -4.93
CA GLY A 403 -32.29 -21.12 -4.87
C GLY A 403 -31.39 -20.17 -4.05
N MET A 404 -30.20 -20.60 -3.65
CA MET A 404 -29.28 -19.73 -2.93
C MET A 404 -28.64 -18.71 -3.88
N VAL A 405 -28.33 -17.54 -3.32
CA VAL A 405 -27.60 -16.44 -4.00
C VAL A 405 -26.24 -16.28 -3.35
N LEU A 406 -25.18 -16.40 -4.16
CA LEU A 406 -23.82 -16.51 -3.69
C LEU A 406 -22.98 -15.33 -4.18
N GLY A 407 -22.10 -14.81 -3.32
CA GLY A 407 -20.91 -14.09 -3.78
C GLY A 407 -19.88 -15.09 -4.30
N TRP A 408 -19.31 -14.86 -5.48
CA TRP A 408 -18.35 -15.73 -6.14
C TRP A 408 -17.08 -14.95 -6.50
N VAL A 409 -15.97 -15.32 -5.85
CA VAL A 409 -14.70 -14.59 -5.89
C VAL A 409 -13.57 -15.55 -6.24
N GLN A 410 -13.03 -15.40 -7.45
CA GLN A 410 -12.00 -16.30 -8.01
C GLN A 410 -10.90 -15.51 -8.71
N GLY A 411 -9.65 -16.02 -8.63
CA GLY A 411 -8.50 -15.53 -9.40
C GLY A 411 -8.38 -14.01 -9.53
N ARG A 412 -7.85 -13.57 -10.68
CA ARG A 412 -7.69 -12.14 -11.01
C ARG A 412 -9.02 -11.47 -11.30
N SER A 413 -9.25 -10.30 -10.72
CA SER A 413 -10.43 -9.48 -11.02
C SER A 413 -10.46 -8.99 -12.47
N GLU A 414 -11.68 -8.76 -12.96
CA GLU A 414 -11.98 -8.19 -14.26
C GLU A 414 -11.66 -6.69 -14.31
N PHE A 415 -11.07 -6.26 -15.43
CA PHE A 415 -10.98 -4.84 -15.80
C PHE A 415 -12.26 -4.41 -16.54
N GLY A 416 -12.83 -3.27 -16.16
CA GLY A 416 -14.07 -2.76 -16.72
C GLY A 416 -15.25 -2.83 -15.76
N PRO A 417 -16.43 -2.31 -16.17
CA PRO A 417 -17.57 -2.09 -15.27
C PRO A 417 -18.45 -3.33 -15.10
N ARG A 418 -18.11 -4.46 -15.74
CA ARG A 418 -18.90 -5.69 -15.73
C ARG A 418 -18.16 -6.77 -14.94
N ALA A 419 -18.88 -7.44 -14.05
CA ALA A 419 -18.38 -8.69 -13.48
C ALA A 419 -18.62 -9.82 -14.48
N LEU A 420 -17.57 -10.59 -14.75
CA LEU A 420 -17.51 -11.62 -15.78
C LEU A 420 -17.05 -12.97 -15.18
N GLY A 421 -17.47 -13.25 -13.94
CA GLY A 421 -17.29 -14.56 -13.29
C GLY A 421 -16.17 -14.65 -12.25
N ASN A 422 -15.45 -13.56 -11.94
CA ASN A 422 -14.39 -13.54 -10.92
C ASN A 422 -14.70 -12.61 -9.74
N ARG A 423 -15.56 -11.59 -9.93
CA ARG A 423 -16.10 -10.73 -8.86
C ARG A 423 -17.61 -10.60 -8.99
N SER A 424 -18.30 -11.74 -8.92
CA SER A 424 -19.71 -11.88 -9.32
C SER A 424 -20.62 -12.24 -8.15
N ILE A 425 -21.88 -11.81 -8.24
CA ILE A 425 -22.99 -12.43 -7.52
C ILE A 425 -23.70 -13.35 -8.51
N ILE A 426 -23.84 -14.61 -8.12
CA ILE A 426 -24.41 -15.67 -8.96
C ILE A 426 -25.64 -16.28 -8.31
N ALA A 427 -26.61 -16.64 -9.15
CA ALA A 427 -27.89 -17.20 -8.72
C ALA A 427 -28.53 -18.06 -9.82
N ASP A 428 -29.62 -18.73 -9.46
CA ASP A 428 -30.39 -19.54 -10.39
C ASP A 428 -31.10 -18.62 -11.41
N PRO A 429 -30.93 -18.86 -12.72
CA PRO A 429 -31.54 -18.04 -13.76
C PRO A 429 -33.02 -18.35 -14.01
N ARG A 430 -33.56 -19.43 -13.44
CA ARG A 430 -34.86 -19.98 -13.85
C ARG A 430 -36.05 -19.24 -13.22
N PRO A 431 -36.17 -19.11 -11.88
CA PRO A 431 -37.32 -18.46 -11.25
C PRO A 431 -37.27 -16.95 -11.49
N ALA A 432 -38.35 -16.37 -12.00
CA ALA A 432 -38.41 -14.92 -12.25
C ALA A 432 -38.19 -14.12 -10.96
N GLU A 433 -38.67 -14.66 -9.83
CA GLU A 433 -38.63 -14.08 -8.49
C GLU A 433 -37.19 -13.79 -7.99
N ASN A 434 -36.19 -14.48 -8.56
CA ASN A 434 -34.79 -14.23 -8.22
C ASN A 434 -34.36 -12.81 -8.57
N LYS A 435 -35.03 -12.15 -9.52
CA LYS A 435 -34.79 -10.75 -9.84
C LYS A 435 -35.15 -9.85 -8.65
N GLU A 436 -36.31 -10.07 -8.04
CA GLU A 436 -36.79 -9.32 -6.88
C GLU A 436 -35.92 -9.62 -5.66
N ILE A 437 -35.60 -10.90 -5.43
CA ILE A 437 -34.79 -11.36 -4.29
C ILE A 437 -33.40 -10.69 -4.31
N ILE A 438 -32.68 -10.73 -5.44
CA ILE A 438 -31.34 -10.10 -5.54
C ILE A 438 -31.43 -8.57 -5.41
N ASN A 439 -32.46 -7.96 -6.01
CA ASN A 439 -32.65 -6.51 -5.92
C ASN A 439 -32.89 -6.07 -4.47
N ALA A 440 -33.68 -6.82 -3.69
CA ALA A 440 -33.95 -6.54 -2.29
C ALA A 440 -32.73 -6.83 -1.39
N MET A 441 -32.08 -7.98 -1.55
CA MET A 441 -31.01 -8.45 -0.66
C MET A 441 -29.72 -7.61 -0.77
N VAL A 442 -29.35 -7.18 -1.97
CA VAL A 442 -28.01 -6.60 -2.20
C VAL A 442 -28.11 -5.20 -2.77
N LYS A 443 -28.91 -5.07 -3.82
CA LYS A 443 -28.77 -3.97 -4.75
C LYS A 443 -29.59 -2.74 -4.36
N LYS A 444 -30.65 -2.90 -3.55
CA LYS A 444 -31.55 -1.85 -3.05
C LYS A 444 -31.93 -0.85 -4.16
N ARG A 445 -32.28 -1.38 -5.34
CA ARG A 445 -32.45 -0.59 -6.57
C ARG A 445 -33.75 -0.89 -7.30
N GLU A 446 -34.03 -0.16 -8.38
CA GLU A 446 -35.28 -0.23 -9.13
C GLU A 446 -35.55 -1.63 -9.73
N GLY A 447 -36.75 -2.17 -9.50
CA GLY A 447 -37.11 -3.56 -9.88
C GLY A 447 -37.22 -3.84 -11.37
N TYR A 448 -37.26 -2.81 -12.23
CA TYR A 448 -37.29 -3.04 -13.68
C TYR A 448 -35.93 -3.51 -14.22
N ARG A 449 -34.83 -3.30 -13.49
CA ARG A 449 -33.48 -3.60 -13.97
C ARG A 449 -33.22 -5.11 -14.09
N PRO A 450 -32.93 -5.60 -15.29
CA PRO A 450 -32.68 -7.02 -15.54
C PRO A 450 -31.26 -7.43 -15.13
N PHE A 451 -31.07 -8.73 -14.93
CA PHE A 451 -29.78 -9.36 -14.70
C PHE A 451 -29.29 -10.04 -15.97
N ALA A 452 -27.99 -10.32 -16.02
CA ALA A 452 -27.34 -10.88 -17.21
C ALA A 452 -27.12 -12.39 -17.02
N PRO A 453 -27.30 -13.22 -18.07
CA PRO A 453 -26.87 -14.61 -18.04
C PRO A 453 -25.38 -14.74 -18.39
N SER A 454 -24.72 -15.68 -17.70
CA SER A 454 -23.46 -16.28 -18.14
C SER A 454 -23.76 -17.70 -18.61
N VAL A 455 -23.47 -18.00 -19.88
CA VAL A 455 -23.76 -19.29 -20.54
C VAL A 455 -22.48 -19.94 -21.02
N LEU A 456 -22.42 -21.28 -21.04
CA LEU A 456 -21.33 -22.00 -21.69
C LEU A 456 -21.25 -21.58 -23.16
N GLU A 457 -20.05 -21.27 -23.64
CA GLU A 457 -19.81 -20.75 -24.99
C GLU A 457 -20.38 -21.68 -26.07
N GLU A 458 -20.18 -22.98 -25.91
CA GLU A 458 -20.63 -24.03 -26.82
C GLU A 458 -22.16 -24.26 -26.82
N GLU A 459 -22.89 -23.78 -25.80
CA GLU A 459 -24.35 -23.96 -25.66
C GLU A 459 -25.13 -22.67 -25.99
N ALA A 460 -24.45 -21.53 -26.19
CA ALA A 460 -25.08 -20.22 -26.33
C ALA A 460 -26.11 -20.16 -27.47
N GLY A 461 -25.81 -20.82 -28.60
CA GLY A 461 -26.67 -20.87 -29.78
C GLY A 461 -27.98 -21.65 -29.58
N GLU A 462 -28.08 -22.46 -28.51
CA GLU A 462 -29.33 -23.15 -28.20
C GLU A 462 -30.33 -22.21 -27.51
N TYR A 463 -29.86 -21.31 -26.65
CA TYR A 463 -30.72 -20.47 -25.82
C TYR A 463 -30.96 -19.06 -26.38
N PHE A 464 -30.03 -18.55 -27.18
CA PHE A 464 -30.07 -17.19 -27.72
C PHE A 464 -30.06 -17.19 -29.26
N GLU A 465 -30.75 -16.21 -29.87
CA GLU A 465 -30.65 -15.96 -31.30
C GLU A 465 -29.29 -15.30 -31.58
N LEU A 466 -28.31 -16.07 -32.06
CA LEU A 466 -27.00 -15.52 -32.42
C LEU A 466 -27.12 -14.59 -33.64
N PRO A 467 -26.50 -13.41 -33.61
CA PRO A 467 -26.44 -12.54 -34.79
C PRO A 467 -25.71 -13.23 -35.96
N PRO A 468 -26.01 -12.84 -37.22
CA PRO A 468 -25.43 -13.49 -38.41
C PRO A 468 -23.94 -13.21 -38.59
N GLY A 469 -23.41 -12.12 -38.03
CA GLY A 469 -21.97 -11.80 -38.06
C GLY A 469 -21.19 -12.45 -36.92
N ASN A 470 -19.87 -12.52 -37.07
CA ASN A 470 -18.98 -13.02 -36.02
C ASN A 470 -18.81 -11.94 -34.93
N ILE A 471 -19.28 -12.20 -33.72
CA ILE A 471 -19.20 -11.27 -32.60
C ILE A 471 -18.64 -11.93 -31.35
N GLU A 472 -17.93 -11.15 -30.56
CA GLU A 472 -17.36 -11.59 -29.28
C GLU A 472 -18.38 -11.41 -28.14
N LEU A 473 -18.73 -12.49 -27.46
CA LEU A 473 -19.79 -12.49 -26.43
C LEU A 473 -19.25 -12.63 -25.00
N LEU A 474 -17.93 -12.65 -24.80
CA LEU A 474 -17.26 -12.82 -23.50
C LEU A 474 -17.56 -11.71 -22.46
N TYR A 475 -18.07 -10.55 -22.90
CA TYR A 475 -17.93 -9.30 -22.12
C TYR A 475 -19.26 -8.64 -21.69
N MET A 476 -20.42 -9.28 -21.89
CA MET A 476 -21.73 -8.69 -21.59
C MET A 476 -21.98 -7.32 -22.26
N ILE A 477 -21.45 -7.12 -23.46
CA ILE A 477 -21.53 -5.85 -24.19
C ILE A 477 -22.57 -5.86 -25.31
N HIS A 478 -23.24 -7.00 -25.53
CA HIS A 478 -24.35 -7.17 -26.49
C HIS A 478 -25.63 -7.63 -25.78
N VAL A 479 -26.77 -7.11 -26.24
CA VAL A 479 -28.10 -7.64 -25.94
C VAL A 479 -28.52 -8.58 -27.06
N LEU A 480 -28.85 -9.82 -26.72
CA LEU A 480 -29.37 -10.84 -27.63
C LEU A 480 -30.82 -11.17 -27.28
N LYS A 481 -31.55 -11.71 -28.25
CA LYS A 481 -32.90 -12.27 -28.01
C LYS A 481 -32.78 -13.66 -27.40
N VAL A 482 -33.53 -13.89 -26.33
CA VAL A 482 -33.74 -15.23 -25.79
C VAL A 482 -34.73 -15.94 -26.72
N LYS A 483 -34.40 -17.16 -27.17
CA LYS A 483 -35.30 -17.95 -28.00
C LYS A 483 -36.62 -18.18 -27.26
N GLU A 484 -37.73 -18.06 -27.98
CA GLU A 484 -39.07 -18.00 -27.40
C GLU A 484 -39.38 -19.17 -26.46
N ILE A 485 -38.96 -20.39 -26.83
CA ILE A 485 -39.16 -21.62 -26.06
C ILE A 485 -38.50 -21.60 -24.66
N HIS A 486 -37.45 -20.79 -24.45
CA HIS A 486 -36.73 -20.73 -23.18
C HIS A 486 -37.10 -19.53 -22.32
N ARG A 487 -37.85 -18.55 -22.84
CA ARG A 487 -38.15 -17.29 -22.13
C ARG A 487 -38.82 -17.50 -20.78
N GLN A 488 -39.82 -18.39 -20.73
CA GLN A 488 -40.54 -18.70 -19.49
C GLN A 488 -39.65 -19.44 -18.49
N GLN A 489 -38.80 -20.35 -18.99
CA GLN A 489 -37.88 -21.13 -18.16
C GLN A 489 -36.75 -20.27 -17.58
N LEU A 490 -36.37 -19.19 -18.25
CA LEU A 490 -35.26 -18.30 -17.90
C LEU A 490 -35.75 -16.93 -17.40
N GLY A 491 -36.73 -16.93 -16.50
CA GLY A 491 -37.45 -15.73 -16.09
C GLY A 491 -36.57 -14.68 -15.41
N ALA A 492 -35.51 -15.08 -14.69
CA ALA A 492 -34.68 -14.15 -13.91
C ALA A 492 -33.76 -13.27 -14.78
N ILE A 493 -33.42 -13.75 -15.98
CA ILE A 493 -32.48 -13.12 -16.92
C ILE A 493 -33.16 -12.57 -18.18
N THR A 494 -34.42 -12.96 -18.43
CA THR A 494 -35.16 -12.52 -19.61
C THR A 494 -35.85 -11.18 -19.33
N HIS A 495 -35.52 -10.18 -20.13
CA HIS A 495 -36.14 -8.87 -20.09
C HIS A 495 -37.59 -8.94 -20.60
N MET A 496 -38.41 -7.93 -20.32
CA MET A 496 -39.81 -7.92 -20.77
C MET A 496 -39.99 -7.95 -22.30
N ASP A 497 -38.98 -7.51 -23.05
CA ASP A 497 -38.96 -7.57 -24.52
C ASP A 497 -38.37 -8.89 -25.07
N GLY A 498 -38.14 -9.88 -24.20
CA GLY A 498 -37.60 -11.20 -24.57
C GLY A 498 -36.10 -11.20 -24.85
N THR A 499 -35.37 -10.17 -24.39
CA THR A 499 -33.93 -10.06 -24.59
C THR A 499 -33.13 -10.32 -23.32
N ALA A 500 -31.82 -10.54 -23.44
CA ALA A 500 -30.89 -10.65 -22.32
C ALA A 500 -29.50 -10.15 -22.74
N ARG A 501 -28.74 -9.63 -21.78
CA ARG A 501 -27.36 -9.17 -21.99
C ARG A 501 -26.37 -10.29 -21.68
N VAL A 502 -25.88 -10.97 -22.70
CA VAL A 502 -25.24 -12.29 -22.56
C VAL A 502 -23.73 -12.20 -22.35
N GLN A 503 -23.20 -13.05 -21.45
CA GLN A 503 -21.79 -13.46 -21.40
C GLN A 503 -21.66 -14.90 -21.86
N THR A 504 -20.80 -15.19 -22.84
CA THR A 504 -20.28 -16.55 -23.05
C THR A 504 -19.11 -16.82 -22.11
N VAL A 505 -19.03 -18.06 -21.62
CA VAL A 505 -17.97 -18.52 -20.71
C VAL A 505 -17.24 -19.67 -21.39
N SER A 506 -15.97 -19.45 -21.71
CA SER A 506 -15.12 -20.43 -22.36
C SER A 506 -14.31 -21.20 -21.32
N GLN A 507 -14.15 -22.52 -21.53
CA GLN A 507 -13.26 -23.35 -20.72
C GLN A 507 -11.81 -22.83 -20.77
N ARG A 508 -11.41 -22.22 -21.89
CA ARG A 508 -10.05 -21.70 -22.11
C ARG A 508 -9.73 -20.49 -21.25
N THR A 509 -10.65 -19.54 -21.13
CA THR A 509 -10.39 -18.23 -20.50
C THR A 509 -10.83 -18.17 -19.04
N ASN A 510 -11.86 -18.94 -18.64
CA ASN A 510 -12.28 -19.04 -17.25
C ASN A 510 -12.74 -20.47 -16.89
N PRO A 511 -11.80 -21.41 -16.72
CA PRO A 511 -12.10 -22.83 -16.51
C PRO A 511 -12.91 -23.09 -15.23
N ARG A 512 -12.69 -22.31 -14.17
CA ARG A 512 -13.43 -22.47 -12.90
C ARG A 512 -14.88 -22.08 -13.05
N TYR A 513 -15.14 -20.94 -13.70
CA TYR A 513 -16.51 -20.48 -13.92
C TYR A 513 -17.24 -21.37 -14.92
N TRP A 514 -16.54 -21.83 -15.97
CA TRP A 514 -17.05 -22.85 -16.89
C TRP A 514 -17.45 -24.13 -16.14
N LYS A 515 -16.59 -24.65 -15.25
CA LYS A 515 -16.86 -25.87 -14.47
C LYS A 515 -18.06 -25.71 -13.52
N LEU A 516 -18.23 -24.54 -12.89
CA LEU A 516 -19.40 -24.24 -12.07
C LEU A 516 -20.69 -24.31 -12.90
N ILE A 517 -20.70 -23.67 -14.08
CA ILE A 517 -21.89 -23.64 -14.95
C ILE A 517 -22.16 -25.04 -15.52
N ARG A 518 -21.12 -25.80 -15.87
CA ARG A 518 -21.25 -27.18 -16.33
C ARG A 518 -21.84 -28.08 -15.24
N SER A 519 -21.37 -27.97 -14.01
CA SER A 519 -21.94 -28.70 -12.87
C SER A 519 -23.39 -28.30 -12.60
N PHE A 520 -23.74 -27.02 -12.78
CA PHE A 520 -25.13 -26.56 -12.70
C PHE A 520 -26.00 -27.15 -13.82
N GLN A 521 -25.48 -27.26 -15.06
CA GLN A 521 -26.14 -27.94 -16.17
C GLN A 521 -26.44 -29.39 -15.85
N GLU A 522 -25.49 -30.13 -15.28
CA GLU A 522 -25.67 -31.54 -14.90
C GLU A 522 -26.80 -31.73 -13.88
N LYS A 523 -27.01 -30.76 -12.98
CA LYS A 523 -28.05 -30.80 -11.94
C LYS A 523 -29.42 -30.33 -12.43
N THR A 524 -29.45 -29.37 -13.36
CA THR A 524 -30.68 -28.64 -13.69
C THR A 524 -31.12 -28.75 -15.15
N GLY A 525 -30.27 -29.29 -16.01
CA GLY A 525 -30.42 -29.27 -17.46
C GLY A 525 -30.15 -27.91 -18.12
N ILE A 526 -29.66 -26.92 -17.36
CA ILE A 526 -29.50 -25.54 -17.82
C ILE A 526 -28.02 -25.10 -17.79
N PRO A 527 -27.38 -24.81 -18.94
CA PRO A 527 -25.96 -24.45 -19.05
C PRO A 527 -25.69 -22.96 -18.83
N LEU A 528 -26.45 -22.32 -17.93
CA LEU A 528 -26.27 -20.90 -17.65
C LEU A 528 -26.62 -20.58 -16.20
N VAL A 529 -26.03 -19.51 -15.69
CA VAL A 529 -26.32 -18.93 -14.38
C VAL A 529 -26.62 -17.44 -14.52
N LEU A 530 -27.40 -16.90 -13.60
CA LEU A 530 -27.53 -15.45 -13.46
C LEU A 530 -26.22 -14.89 -12.92
N ASN A 531 -25.72 -13.81 -13.52
CA ASN A 531 -24.53 -13.09 -13.10
C ASN A 531 -24.80 -11.58 -12.96
N THR A 532 -24.34 -11.01 -11.85
CA THR A 532 -24.30 -9.57 -11.65
C THR A 532 -23.06 -9.15 -10.88
N SER A 533 -22.74 -7.85 -10.90
CA SER A 533 -21.56 -7.32 -10.22
C SER A 533 -21.60 -7.57 -8.73
N PHE A 534 -20.48 -8.00 -8.13
CA PHE A 534 -20.39 -8.11 -6.68
C PHE A 534 -20.08 -6.76 -6.05
N ASN A 535 -21.14 -6.03 -5.74
CA ASN A 535 -21.16 -4.78 -4.98
C ASN A 535 -22.58 -4.46 -4.51
N ASN A 536 -22.69 -3.55 -3.54
CA ASN A 536 -23.97 -2.91 -3.23
C ASN A 536 -24.11 -1.58 -4.01
N HIS A 537 -25.08 -0.74 -3.64
CA HIS A 537 -25.33 0.54 -4.33
C HIS A 537 -24.32 1.65 -3.97
N ALA A 538 -23.58 1.49 -2.88
CA ALA A 538 -22.69 2.50 -2.30
C ALA A 538 -21.21 2.33 -2.71
N GLU A 539 -20.85 1.24 -3.39
CA GLU A 539 -19.45 0.92 -3.69
C GLU A 539 -19.21 0.43 -5.13
N PRO A 540 -17.97 0.56 -5.64
CA PRO A 540 -17.55 -0.11 -6.88
C PRO A 540 -17.48 -1.64 -6.70
N ILE A 541 -17.32 -2.40 -7.79
CA ILE A 541 -17.13 -3.87 -7.70
C ILE A 541 -16.01 -4.16 -6.70
N ILE A 542 -16.24 -5.14 -5.82
CA ILE A 542 -15.24 -5.62 -4.86
C ILE A 542 -13.99 -6.13 -5.59
N ASP A 543 -12.83 -6.01 -4.95
CA ASP A 543 -11.57 -6.47 -5.55
C ASP A 543 -10.81 -7.44 -4.63
N SER A 544 -10.56 -7.05 -3.38
CA SER A 544 -9.83 -7.87 -2.42
C SER A 544 -10.73 -8.86 -1.67
N VAL A 545 -10.11 -9.85 -1.02
CA VAL A 545 -10.77 -10.78 -0.08
C VAL A 545 -11.49 -10.01 1.04
N GLN A 546 -10.87 -8.93 1.54
CA GLN A 546 -11.46 -8.05 2.53
C GLN A 546 -12.75 -7.40 2.02
N ASP A 547 -12.71 -6.83 0.81
CA ASP A 547 -13.88 -6.19 0.20
C ASP A 547 -15.03 -7.18 0.02
N ALA A 548 -14.71 -8.43 -0.38
CA ALA A 548 -15.69 -9.50 -0.53
C ALA A 548 -16.40 -9.83 0.80
N ILE A 549 -15.64 -9.97 1.89
CA ILE A 549 -16.20 -10.25 3.22
C ILE A 549 -17.05 -9.06 3.71
N VAL A 550 -16.55 -7.83 3.58
CA VAL A 550 -17.30 -6.63 3.98
C VAL A 550 -18.59 -6.49 3.19
N CYS A 551 -18.56 -6.69 1.87
CA CYS A 551 -19.75 -6.66 1.04
C CYS A 551 -20.72 -7.79 1.40
N TYR A 552 -20.23 -9.01 1.65
CA TYR A 552 -21.05 -10.11 2.15
C TYR A 552 -21.75 -9.75 3.47
N LEU A 553 -21.00 -9.32 4.48
CA LEU A 553 -21.56 -8.98 5.80
C LEU A 553 -22.55 -7.80 5.78
N THR A 554 -22.42 -6.88 4.81
CA THR A 554 -23.29 -5.69 4.69
C THR A 554 -24.44 -5.86 3.68
N THR A 555 -24.65 -7.06 3.14
CA THR A 555 -25.73 -7.38 2.19
C THR A 555 -26.56 -8.57 2.69
N GLY A 556 -27.54 -9.04 1.92
CA GLY A 556 -28.35 -10.23 2.23
C GLY A 556 -27.90 -11.52 1.53
N LEU A 557 -26.68 -11.58 0.98
CA LEU A 557 -26.17 -12.78 0.31
C LEU A 557 -26.19 -14.00 1.25
N HIS A 558 -26.61 -15.16 0.73
CA HIS A 558 -26.73 -16.40 1.49
C HIS A 558 -25.35 -16.97 1.83
N TYR A 559 -24.49 -17.13 0.81
CA TYR A 559 -23.14 -17.65 0.95
C TYR A 559 -22.13 -16.76 0.23
N LEU A 560 -20.87 -16.88 0.64
CA LEU A 560 -19.73 -16.31 -0.06
C LEU A 560 -18.75 -17.45 -0.40
N VAL A 561 -18.23 -17.45 -1.62
CA VAL A 561 -17.18 -18.35 -2.08
C VAL A 561 -15.96 -17.53 -2.44
N ILE A 562 -14.82 -17.84 -1.82
CA ILE A 562 -13.51 -17.25 -2.14
C ILE A 562 -12.53 -18.37 -2.40
N GLY A 563 -12.03 -18.50 -3.63
CA GLY A 563 -11.15 -19.61 -3.99
C GLY A 563 -11.86 -20.96 -3.75
N ASN A 564 -11.30 -21.77 -2.87
CA ASN A 564 -11.87 -23.07 -2.46
C ASN A 564 -12.63 -23.01 -1.13
N TYR A 565 -12.89 -21.83 -0.59
CA TYR A 565 -13.53 -21.67 0.71
C TYR A 565 -14.99 -21.27 0.57
N LEU A 566 -15.88 -22.08 1.17
CA LEU A 566 -17.28 -21.74 1.37
C LEU A 566 -17.42 -21.03 2.71
N ILE A 567 -18.02 -19.84 2.70
CA ILE A 567 -18.15 -18.96 3.84
C ILE A 567 -19.63 -18.78 4.21
N ARG A 568 -19.92 -18.91 5.50
CA ARG A 568 -21.24 -18.72 6.13
C ARG A 568 -21.15 -17.61 7.16
N ARG A 569 -22.23 -16.85 7.35
CA ARG A 569 -22.34 -15.94 8.50
C ARG A 569 -22.60 -16.74 9.76
N LYS A 570 -21.97 -16.32 10.86
CA LYS A 570 -22.38 -16.76 12.19
C LYS A 570 -23.71 -16.10 12.56
N GLN A 571 -24.50 -16.82 13.37
CA GLN A 571 -25.69 -16.22 14.01
C GLN A 571 -25.33 -15.20 15.10
N THR A 572 -24.06 -15.19 15.55
CA THR A 572 -23.53 -14.21 16.50
C THR A 572 -23.68 -12.80 15.92
N ASP A 573 -24.39 -11.95 16.65
CA ASP A 573 -24.79 -10.62 16.20
C ASP A 573 -23.55 -9.75 15.99
N LEU A 574 -23.54 -8.96 14.91
CA LEU A 574 -22.62 -7.85 14.75
C LEU A 574 -22.59 -6.99 16.02
N MET A 575 -23.75 -6.81 16.67
CA MET A 575 -23.89 -6.11 17.95
C MET A 575 -23.10 -6.76 19.09
N GLU A 576 -23.01 -8.08 19.14
CA GLU A 576 -22.27 -8.80 20.17
C GLU A 576 -20.76 -8.65 19.98
N ALA A 577 -20.27 -8.78 18.74
CA ALA A 577 -18.86 -8.52 18.42
C ALA A 577 -18.48 -7.04 18.64
N LEU A 578 -19.41 -6.12 18.32
CA LEU A 578 -19.31 -4.69 18.65
C LEU A 578 -19.17 -4.49 20.18
N ASN A 579 -19.99 -5.19 20.98
CA ASN A 579 -19.96 -5.12 22.44
C ASN A 579 -18.70 -5.74 23.06
N ASN A 580 -18.17 -6.80 22.46
CA ASN A 580 -16.97 -7.49 22.90
C ASN A 580 -15.67 -6.75 22.51
N GLY A 581 -15.78 -5.58 21.87
CA GLY A 581 -14.63 -4.80 21.41
C GLY A 581 -13.88 -5.45 20.25
N GLU A 582 -14.53 -6.36 19.51
CA GLU A 582 -13.94 -7.14 18.42
C GLU A 582 -13.97 -6.39 17.08
N ILE A 583 -14.28 -5.10 17.09
CA ILE A 583 -14.29 -4.26 15.89
C ILE A 583 -13.62 -2.90 16.13
N ILE A 584 -12.89 -2.48 15.11
CA ILE A 584 -12.19 -1.21 15.02
C ILE A 584 -12.85 -0.41 13.89
N PRO A 585 -13.58 0.67 14.22
CA PRO A 585 -14.16 1.56 13.23
C PRO A 585 -13.15 2.64 12.81
N SER A 586 -13.22 3.08 11.56
CA SER A 586 -12.39 4.16 11.03
C SER A 586 -13.15 5.03 10.03
N ILE A 587 -12.73 6.28 9.89
CA ILE A 587 -13.21 7.19 8.85
C ILE A 587 -12.35 7.02 7.59
N PRO A 588 -12.92 6.63 6.44
CA PRO A 588 -12.17 6.56 5.19
C PRO A 588 -11.47 7.89 4.86
N PRO A 589 -10.29 7.88 4.23
CA PRO A 589 -9.52 9.12 3.96
C PRO A 589 -10.27 10.18 3.13
N HIS A 590 -11.27 9.76 2.37
CA HIS A 590 -12.11 10.60 1.52
C HIS A 590 -13.42 11.03 2.21
N VAL A 591 -13.66 10.64 3.46
CA VAL A 591 -14.85 11.02 4.25
C VAL A 591 -14.47 12.11 5.26
N ARG A 592 -15.39 13.04 5.49
CA ARG A 592 -15.28 14.15 6.43
C ARG A 592 -16.55 14.26 7.27
N ILE A 593 -16.38 14.75 8.48
CA ILE A 593 -17.47 15.00 9.42
C ILE A 593 -17.61 16.52 9.54
N TYR A 594 -18.85 17.00 9.43
CA TYR A 594 -19.20 18.42 9.41
C TYR A 594 -20.13 18.73 10.58
N LYS A 595 -19.90 19.89 11.20
CA LYS A 595 -20.85 20.54 12.10
C LYS A 595 -21.21 21.88 11.49
N THR A 596 -22.48 22.08 11.16
CA THR A 596 -22.98 23.32 10.57
C THR A 596 -24.11 23.89 11.42
N ASP A 597 -24.05 25.18 11.72
CA ASP A 597 -25.13 25.88 12.41
C ASP A 597 -26.18 26.31 11.37
N GLN A 598 -27.33 25.62 11.33
CA GLN A 598 -28.44 26.03 10.47
C GLN A 598 -29.28 27.09 11.18
N SER A 599 -29.51 28.22 10.51
CA SER A 599 -30.50 29.22 10.92
C SER A 599 -31.90 28.62 10.77
N ALA A 600 -32.62 28.45 11.87
CA ALA A 600 -34.04 28.13 11.88
C ALA A 600 -34.90 29.41 11.71
N GLY A 601 -34.58 30.25 10.71
CA GLY A 601 -35.21 31.56 10.55
C GLY A 601 -34.89 32.49 11.72
N LEU A 602 -35.92 33.10 12.34
CA LEU A 602 -35.80 34.01 13.51
C LEU A 602 -35.52 33.28 14.86
N GLY A 603 -35.30 31.96 14.85
CA GLY A 603 -34.99 31.17 16.04
C GLY A 603 -33.49 31.01 16.34
N PRO A 604 -33.13 30.41 17.49
CA PRO A 604 -31.74 30.12 17.83
C PRO A 604 -31.11 29.12 16.85
N PHE A 605 -29.81 29.25 16.60
CA PHE A 605 -29.04 28.31 15.76
C PHE A 605 -29.11 26.90 16.35
N ILE A 606 -29.54 25.94 15.54
CA ILE A 606 -29.52 24.52 15.92
C ILE A 606 -28.34 23.87 15.18
N PRO A 607 -27.37 23.29 15.91
CA PRO A 607 -26.26 22.60 15.28
C PRO A 607 -26.79 21.37 14.54
N THR A 608 -26.38 21.24 13.28
CA THR A 608 -26.65 20.08 12.44
C THR A 608 -25.33 19.36 12.16
N PHE A 609 -25.36 18.04 12.25
CA PHE A 609 -24.18 17.20 12.10
C PHE A 609 -24.34 16.39 10.82
N GLN A 610 -23.27 16.32 10.03
CA GLN A 610 -23.26 15.57 8.77
C GLN A 610 -21.96 14.78 8.63
N ILE A 611 -22.02 13.67 7.91
CA ILE A 611 -20.87 12.95 7.38
C ILE A 611 -20.97 12.96 5.86
N GLY A 612 -19.85 13.15 5.16
CA GLY A 612 -19.88 13.32 3.70
C GLY A 612 -18.53 13.10 3.05
N HIS A 613 -18.53 12.98 1.73
CA HIS A 613 -17.30 12.74 0.98
C HIS A 613 -16.62 14.05 0.58
N ASN A 614 -15.30 14.03 0.46
CA ASN A 614 -14.50 15.17 0.01
C ASN A 614 -14.59 15.44 -1.50
N TYR A 615 -15.29 14.60 -2.28
CA TYR A 615 -15.42 14.77 -3.74
C TYR A 615 -16.85 15.14 -4.17
N SER A 616 -17.86 15.05 -3.29
CA SER A 616 -19.22 15.48 -3.61
C SER A 616 -20.06 15.64 -2.35
N LYS A 617 -20.72 16.79 -2.26
CA LYS A 617 -21.68 17.12 -1.19
C LYS A 617 -23.04 16.42 -1.37
N GLU A 618 -23.35 15.90 -2.56
CA GLU A 618 -24.62 15.21 -2.84
C GLU A 618 -24.80 13.95 -1.98
N PHE A 619 -23.69 13.32 -1.61
CA PHE A 619 -23.69 12.07 -0.85
C PHE A 619 -23.63 12.28 0.66
N ASN A 620 -23.71 13.52 1.15
CA ASN A 620 -23.73 13.77 2.59
C ASN A 620 -24.92 13.09 3.27
N ARG A 621 -24.71 12.62 4.49
CA ARG A 621 -25.73 12.07 5.38
C ARG A 621 -25.82 12.91 6.63
N LYS A 622 -27.04 13.21 7.07
CA LYS A 622 -27.28 13.74 8.40
C LYS A 622 -26.95 12.64 9.41
N ILE A 623 -26.27 13.01 10.47
CA ILE A 623 -25.96 12.12 11.59
C ILE A 623 -26.56 12.67 12.88
N SER A 624 -26.87 11.80 13.82
CA SER A 624 -27.40 12.19 15.13
C SER A 624 -26.36 12.95 15.94
N SER A 625 -26.82 13.86 16.80
CA SER A 625 -25.96 14.55 17.77
C SER A 625 -25.31 13.58 18.76
N GLY A 626 -25.96 12.44 19.02
CA GLY A 626 -25.44 11.37 19.87
C GLY A 626 -24.27 10.62 19.23
N LEU A 627 -24.30 10.36 17.91
CA LEU A 627 -23.23 9.65 17.22
C LEU A 627 -22.00 10.53 16.93
N TYR A 628 -22.19 11.82 16.68
CA TYR A 628 -21.13 12.77 16.32
C TYR A 628 -19.84 12.68 17.15
N PRO A 629 -19.84 12.71 18.50
CA PRO A 629 -18.61 12.64 19.29
C PRO A 629 -17.84 11.31 19.09
N TYR A 630 -18.54 10.20 18.88
CA TYR A 630 -17.90 8.90 18.66
C TYR A 630 -17.20 8.83 17.31
N LEU A 631 -17.79 9.40 16.25
CA LEU A 631 -17.17 9.44 14.92
C LEU A 631 -15.85 10.21 14.91
N LEU A 632 -15.70 11.24 15.75
CA LEU A 632 -14.47 12.03 15.87
C LEU A 632 -13.30 11.24 16.49
N GLU A 633 -13.60 10.22 17.30
CA GLU A 633 -12.61 9.36 17.96
C GLU A 633 -12.28 8.08 17.15
N MET A 634 -12.88 7.88 15.96
CA MET A 634 -12.63 6.73 15.10
C MET A 634 -11.30 6.86 14.35
N ASP A 635 -10.22 6.54 15.05
CA ASP A 635 -8.84 6.58 14.57
C ASP A 635 -8.44 5.36 13.72
N GLY A 636 -9.28 4.32 13.66
CA GLY A 636 -8.94 3.06 12.99
C GLY A 636 -7.93 2.18 13.73
N ALA A 637 -7.69 2.46 15.01
CA ALA A 637 -6.84 1.67 15.90
C ALA A 637 -7.55 1.30 17.22
N THR A 638 -8.45 2.15 17.71
CA THR A 638 -9.19 1.98 18.96
C THR A 638 -10.48 1.21 18.71
N SER A 639 -10.75 0.17 19.51
CA SER A 639 -12.02 -0.56 19.42
C SER A 639 -13.21 0.34 19.79
N LEU A 640 -14.37 0.11 19.17
CA LEU A 640 -15.56 0.93 19.44
C LEU A 640 -15.96 0.90 20.93
N ASN A 641 -15.80 -0.24 21.60
CA ASN A 641 -16.08 -0.35 23.04
C ASN A 641 -15.16 0.57 23.87
N ASN A 642 -13.87 0.65 23.51
CA ASN A 642 -12.92 1.55 24.17
C ASN A 642 -13.25 3.02 23.89
N ILE A 643 -13.68 3.36 22.67
CA ILE A 643 -14.17 4.71 22.34
C ILE A 643 -15.38 5.06 23.23
N ILE A 644 -16.34 4.14 23.36
CA ILE A 644 -17.52 4.33 24.21
C ILE A 644 -17.12 4.56 25.67
N GLN A 645 -16.19 3.77 26.21
CA GLN A 645 -15.70 3.95 27.58
C GLN A 645 -15.00 5.30 27.81
N ARG A 646 -14.26 5.80 26.81
CA ARG A 646 -13.55 7.09 26.90
C ARG A 646 -14.50 8.29 26.93
N ILE A 647 -15.52 8.30 26.06
CA ILE A 647 -16.45 9.43 25.92
C ILE A 647 -17.51 9.43 27.04
N GLY A 648 -17.93 8.24 27.49
CA GLY A 648 -18.87 8.06 28.61
C GLY A 648 -19.90 6.95 28.36
N THR A 649 -20.36 6.29 29.43
CA THR A 649 -21.35 5.20 29.35
C THR A 649 -22.71 5.68 28.84
N LEU A 650 -23.17 5.10 27.73
CA LEU A 650 -24.51 5.29 27.16
C LEU A 650 -25.57 4.51 27.96
N SER A 651 -26.80 5.03 28.03
CA SER A 651 -27.98 4.22 28.37
C SER A 651 -28.20 3.13 27.32
N SER A 652 -28.86 2.03 27.69
CA SER A 652 -29.15 0.90 26.78
C SER A 652 -29.88 1.35 25.50
N GLU A 653 -30.89 2.21 25.61
CA GLU A 653 -31.65 2.74 24.47
C GLU A 653 -30.80 3.63 23.54
N ASN A 654 -29.95 4.50 24.09
CA ASN A 654 -29.07 5.35 23.29
C ASN A 654 -27.98 4.54 22.58
N ARG A 655 -27.53 3.45 23.21
CA ARG A 655 -26.56 2.53 22.62
C ARG A 655 -27.16 1.88 21.37
N GLU A 656 -28.33 1.25 21.45
CA GLU A 656 -28.96 0.58 20.30
C GLU A 656 -29.14 1.51 19.10
N SER A 657 -29.64 2.73 19.33
CA SER A 657 -29.85 3.74 18.27
C SER A 657 -28.55 4.14 17.55
N ILE A 658 -27.48 4.45 18.30
CA ILE A 658 -26.16 4.80 17.75
C ILE A 658 -25.59 3.64 16.92
N MET A 659 -25.81 2.40 17.37
CA MET A 659 -25.29 1.21 16.69
C MET A 659 -26.02 0.96 15.35
N VAL A 660 -27.34 1.09 15.32
CA VAL A 660 -28.11 1.01 14.07
C VAL A 660 -27.61 2.05 13.07
N GLU A 661 -27.37 3.28 13.54
CA GLU A 661 -26.83 4.35 12.70
C GLU A 661 -25.43 4.02 12.17
N LEU A 662 -24.52 3.48 13.00
CA LEU A 662 -23.19 3.04 12.57
C LEU A 662 -23.21 1.92 11.53
N ILE A 663 -24.04 0.90 11.73
CA ILE A 663 -24.18 -0.21 10.77
C ILE A 663 -24.70 0.32 9.42
N ASN A 664 -25.64 1.27 9.44
CA ASN A 664 -26.13 1.93 8.24
C ASN A 664 -25.00 2.69 7.54
N LEU A 665 -24.23 3.51 8.27
CA LEU A 665 -23.07 4.23 7.71
C LEU A 665 -22.01 3.27 7.14
N TRP A 666 -21.78 2.11 7.77
CA TRP A 666 -20.86 1.10 7.26
C TRP A 666 -21.38 0.46 5.97
N SER A 667 -22.68 0.14 5.91
CA SER A 667 -23.32 -0.39 4.70
C SER A 667 -23.28 0.59 3.53
N GLU A 668 -23.28 1.90 3.83
CA GLU A 668 -23.13 3.00 2.88
C GLU A 668 -21.67 3.42 2.65
N ARG A 669 -20.70 2.71 3.22
CA ARG A 669 -19.24 2.99 3.12
C ARG A 669 -18.81 4.38 3.60
N MET A 670 -19.63 5.02 4.42
CA MET A 670 -19.28 6.28 5.09
C MET A 670 -18.28 6.08 6.23
N ILE A 671 -18.27 4.87 6.80
CA ILE A 671 -17.23 4.42 7.74
C ILE A 671 -16.70 3.06 7.28
N THR A 672 -15.52 2.68 7.78
CA THR A 672 -15.01 1.32 7.66
C THR A 672 -15.08 0.66 9.01
N ILE A 673 -15.48 -0.62 9.04
CA ILE A 673 -15.37 -1.46 10.22
C ILE A 673 -14.45 -2.63 9.84
N THR A 674 -13.41 -2.82 10.64
CA THR A 674 -12.51 -3.97 10.55
C THR A 674 -12.58 -4.77 11.84
N PRO A 675 -12.35 -6.09 11.81
CA PRO A 675 -12.19 -6.86 13.04
C PRO A 675 -11.04 -6.25 13.84
N ALA A 676 -11.25 -6.05 15.14
CA ALA A 676 -10.14 -5.92 16.07
C ALA A 676 -9.38 -7.22 15.94
N VAL A 677 -8.25 -7.16 15.24
CA VAL A 677 -7.56 -8.36 14.83
C VAL A 677 -7.23 -9.11 16.12
N LYS A 678 -7.90 -10.24 16.37
CA LYS A 678 -7.35 -11.30 17.22
C LYS A 678 -6.17 -11.88 16.46
N VAL A 679 -5.15 -11.06 16.19
CA VAL A 679 -3.81 -11.58 16.09
C VAL A 679 -3.65 -12.25 17.44
N ILE A 680 -3.20 -13.50 17.46
CA ILE A 680 -2.47 -13.93 18.64
C ILE A 680 -1.27 -12.99 18.65
N VAL A 681 -1.43 -11.83 19.28
CA VAL A 681 -0.41 -10.80 19.40
C VAL A 681 0.71 -11.50 20.11
N LYS A 682 1.76 -11.83 19.35
CA LYS A 682 2.89 -12.52 19.92
C LYS A 682 3.76 -11.45 20.56
N ARG A 683 3.40 -11.10 21.80
CA ARG A 683 4.33 -10.38 22.66
C ARG A 683 5.33 -11.40 23.18
N ILE A 684 6.54 -11.36 22.65
CA ILE A 684 7.64 -12.19 23.13
C ILE A 684 8.67 -11.29 23.77
N ILE A 685 8.99 -11.62 25.01
CA ILE A 685 10.12 -11.03 25.72
C ILE A 685 10.98 -12.20 26.18
N ILE A 686 12.25 -12.20 25.77
CA ILE A 686 13.25 -13.10 26.33
C ILE A 686 13.50 -12.66 27.77
N GLU A 687 13.16 -13.52 28.72
CA GLU A 687 13.36 -13.23 30.14
C GLU A 687 14.85 -13.24 30.52
N ASN A 688 15.19 -12.61 31.65
CA ASN A 688 16.53 -12.58 32.23
C ASN A 688 17.62 -11.79 31.46
N ILE A 689 17.25 -10.91 30.53
CA ILE A 689 18.18 -9.93 29.95
C ILE A 689 18.14 -8.63 30.76
N ALA A 690 19.26 -8.30 31.41
CA ALA A 690 19.42 -7.10 32.23
C ALA A 690 20.55 -6.20 31.69
N PRO A 691 20.41 -4.86 31.74
CA PRO A 691 21.47 -3.96 31.31
C PRO A 691 22.77 -4.13 32.11
N PHE A 692 23.91 -4.02 31.44
CA PHE A 692 25.23 -4.02 32.07
C PHE A 692 25.78 -2.60 32.21
N ASN A 693 25.89 -2.12 33.46
CA ASN A 693 26.32 -0.75 33.79
C ASN A 693 27.48 -0.69 34.79
N ASP A 694 28.15 -1.81 35.07
CA ASP A 694 29.27 -1.81 36.04
C ASP A 694 30.47 -1.03 35.51
N ILE A 695 30.80 -1.23 34.23
CA ILE A 695 31.91 -0.60 33.51
C ILE A 695 31.57 -0.40 32.03
N TYR A 696 32.19 0.59 31.39
CA TYR A 696 32.19 0.72 29.93
C TYR A 696 33.43 0.00 29.39
N TYR A 697 33.22 -1.13 28.73
CA TYR A 697 34.31 -2.03 28.30
C TYR A 697 34.51 -1.93 26.79
N LYS A 698 35.61 -1.29 26.37
CA LYS A 698 36.07 -1.08 24.98
C LYS A 698 35.11 -0.33 24.05
N SER A 699 33.88 -0.79 23.88
CA SER A 699 32.91 -0.25 22.93
C SER A 699 31.48 -0.62 23.30
N CYS A 700 30.51 0.10 22.73
CA CYS A 700 29.08 -0.21 22.84
C CYS A 700 28.76 -1.67 22.46
N LEU A 701 29.45 -2.24 21.47
CA LEU A 701 29.34 -3.65 21.09
C LEU A 701 29.43 -4.60 22.31
N TYR A 702 30.44 -4.45 23.16
CA TYR A 702 30.60 -5.33 24.32
C TYR A 702 29.58 -5.04 25.43
N ASN A 703 29.29 -3.76 25.69
CA ASN A 703 28.29 -3.37 26.67
C ASN A 703 26.87 -3.85 26.31
N SER A 704 26.56 -3.97 25.02
CA SER A 704 25.31 -4.57 24.53
C SER A 704 25.41 -6.11 24.41
N LEU A 705 26.60 -6.69 24.26
CA LEU A 705 26.82 -8.14 24.23
C LEU A 705 26.73 -8.79 25.62
N PHE A 706 27.31 -8.20 26.66
CA PHE A 706 27.36 -8.79 28.00
C PHE A 706 25.98 -9.16 28.58
N PRO A 707 24.92 -8.37 28.42
CA PRO A 707 23.56 -8.80 28.75
C PRO A 707 23.12 -10.10 28.07
N ALA A 708 23.53 -10.33 26.82
CA ALA A 708 23.26 -11.59 26.10
C ALA A 708 24.12 -12.75 26.63
N VAL A 709 25.38 -12.50 27.03
CA VAL A 709 26.24 -13.51 27.68
C VAL A 709 25.64 -13.97 29.01
N PHE A 710 25.17 -13.03 29.85
CA PHE A 710 24.52 -13.34 31.11
C PHE A 710 23.18 -14.07 30.93
N HIS A 711 22.44 -13.79 29.86
CA HIS A 711 21.22 -14.53 29.54
C HIS A 711 21.47 -16.04 29.35
N PHE A 712 22.62 -16.42 28.80
CA PHE A 712 23.04 -17.82 28.69
C PHE A 712 23.72 -18.36 29.96
N ASN A 713 23.64 -17.63 31.07
CA ASN A 713 24.27 -17.94 32.35
C ASN A 713 25.78 -18.19 32.23
N LYS A 714 26.46 -17.38 31.40
CA LYS A 714 27.91 -17.44 31.17
C LYS A 714 28.62 -16.27 31.83
N SER A 715 29.89 -16.47 32.17
CA SER A 715 30.76 -15.44 32.74
C SER A 715 31.31 -14.52 31.65
N ILE A 716 31.42 -13.22 31.95
CA ILE A 716 32.14 -12.27 31.10
C ILE A 716 33.64 -12.24 31.39
N ALA A 717 34.12 -12.97 32.41
CA ALA A 717 35.52 -12.96 32.81
C ALA A 717 36.50 -13.35 31.68
N PRO A 718 36.21 -14.35 30.81
CA PRO A 718 37.07 -14.67 29.67
C PRO A 718 37.28 -13.49 28.71
N PHE A 719 36.26 -12.64 28.54
CA PHE A 719 36.37 -11.43 27.73
C PHE A 719 37.28 -10.42 28.42
N LEU A 720 37.08 -10.18 29.71
CA LEU A 720 37.87 -9.21 30.48
C LEU A 720 39.36 -9.60 30.56
N ILE A 721 39.70 -10.88 30.67
CA ILE A 721 41.10 -11.33 30.77
C ILE A 721 41.79 -11.51 29.41
N ASN A 722 41.08 -11.35 28.31
CA ASN A 722 41.62 -11.55 26.97
C ASN A 722 42.60 -10.46 26.53
N ASP A 723 42.60 -9.31 27.20
CA ASP A 723 43.42 -8.16 26.82
C ASP A 723 44.25 -7.60 27.97
N VAL A 724 45.34 -6.94 27.58
CA VAL A 724 46.14 -6.06 28.43
C VAL A 724 45.97 -4.63 27.93
N ILE A 725 45.77 -3.72 28.87
CA ILE A 725 45.63 -2.28 28.63
C ILE A 725 47.02 -1.66 28.61
N VAL A 726 47.38 -0.99 27.52
CA VAL A 726 48.65 -0.27 27.39
C VAL A 726 48.42 1.18 27.03
N TYR A 727 49.34 2.03 27.45
CA TYR A 727 49.38 3.43 27.08
C TYR A 727 50.04 3.60 25.71
N ASP A 728 49.52 4.52 24.92
CA ASP A 728 50.14 4.93 23.67
C ASP A 728 50.02 6.45 23.47
N ILE A 729 50.78 6.99 22.52
CA ILE A 729 50.78 8.41 22.18
C ILE A 729 50.61 8.59 20.68
N THR A 730 49.67 9.46 20.32
CA THR A 730 49.55 9.99 18.96
C THR A 730 49.88 11.47 18.96
N GLU A 731 50.69 11.92 18.02
CA GLU A 731 50.96 13.33 17.81
C GLU A 731 49.76 14.01 17.13
N SER A 732 49.30 15.13 17.69
CA SER A 732 48.37 16.04 17.03
C SER A 732 49.08 17.35 16.68
N VAL A 733 48.48 18.17 15.82
CA VAL A 733 49.04 19.47 15.39
C VAL A 733 49.35 20.39 16.58
N GLU A 734 48.65 20.24 17.70
CA GLU A 734 48.77 21.09 18.88
C GLU A 734 49.47 20.38 20.07
N GLY A 735 49.85 19.11 19.92
CA GLY A 735 50.61 18.34 20.92
C GLY A 735 50.27 16.84 21.00
N PRO A 736 51.05 16.05 21.79
CA PRO A 736 50.85 14.63 22.00
C PRO A 736 49.58 14.32 22.79
N GLN A 737 48.77 13.40 22.29
CA GLN A 737 47.57 12.88 22.95
C GLN A 737 47.86 11.49 23.54
N CYS A 738 47.57 11.31 24.82
CA CYS A 738 47.67 10.01 25.48
C CYS A 738 46.41 9.18 25.20
N LEU A 739 46.57 8.00 24.62
CA LEU A 739 45.48 7.07 24.35
C LEU A 739 45.71 5.72 25.05
N ILE A 740 44.63 4.95 25.13
CA ILE A 740 44.65 3.58 25.61
C ILE A 740 44.44 2.64 24.44
N GLU A 741 45.30 1.63 24.34
CA GLU A 741 45.14 0.50 23.45
C GLU A 741 44.86 -0.77 24.26
N TYR A 742 43.92 -1.59 23.78
CA TYR A 742 43.67 -2.91 24.31
C TYR A 742 44.36 -3.92 23.41
N LEU A 743 45.32 -4.69 23.93
CA LEU A 743 46.04 -5.71 23.18
C LEU A 743 45.38 -7.08 23.39
N PRO A 744 44.52 -7.56 22.47
CA PRO A 744 43.81 -8.82 22.64
C PRO A 744 44.74 -10.04 22.45
N ASN A 745 44.37 -11.17 23.06
CA ASN A 745 44.95 -12.49 22.81
C ASN A 745 44.16 -13.27 21.76
N LYS A 746 42.83 -13.28 21.88
CA LYS A 746 41.87 -13.95 21.01
C LYS A 746 40.90 -12.96 20.36
N SER A 747 40.34 -13.34 19.21
CA SER A 747 39.23 -12.67 18.55
C SER A 747 37.92 -12.78 19.34
N LEU A 748 36.90 -12.00 18.96
CA LEU A 748 35.59 -12.06 19.63
C LEU A 748 34.90 -13.40 19.42
N GLU A 749 35.04 -13.95 18.22
CA GLU A 749 34.52 -15.23 17.78
C GLU A 749 35.10 -16.37 18.63
N GLU A 750 36.41 -16.39 18.82
CA GLU A 750 37.11 -17.37 19.67
C GLU A 750 36.67 -17.26 21.14
N MET A 751 36.50 -16.03 21.67
CA MET A 751 36.01 -15.84 23.05
C MET A 751 34.57 -16.32 23.25
N LEU A 752 33.69 -16.06 22.27
CA LEU A 752 32.31 -16.56 22.31
C LEU A 752 32.29 -18.09 22.27
N GLU A 753 33.15 -18.70 21.44
CA GLU A 753 33.28 -20.15 21.37
C GLU A 753 33.80 -20.75 22.69
N ASP A 754 34.79 -20.14 23.34
CA ASP A 754 35.32 -20.57 24.64
C ASP A 754 34.21 -20.63 25.72
N VAL A 755 33.26 -19.69 25.71
CA VAL A 755 32.15 -19.66 26.68
C VAL A 755 30.93 -20.49 26.24
N GLY A 756 31.01 -21.15 25.08
CA GLY A 756 29.96 -22.01 24.53
C GLY A 756 28.79 -21.25 23.90
N ILE A 757 29.00 -20.00 23.51
CA ILE A 757 28.03 -19.18 22.78
C ILE A 757 28.43 -19.17 21.30
N SER A 758 27.49 -19.47 20.42
CA SER A 758 27.65 -19.29 18.98
C SER A 758 26.75 -18.15 18.51
N TYR A 759 27.05 -17.60 17.35
CA TYR A 759 26.20 -16.59 16.75
C TYR A 759 26.07 -16.78 15.25
N LYS A 760 25.05 -16.15 14.67
CA LYS A 760 24.87 -16.02 13.23
C LYS A 760 25.04 -14.55 12.87
N GLY A 761 26.04 -14.25 12.05
CA GLY A 761 26.35 -12.91 11.57
C GLY A 761 25.78 -12.65 10.18
N ASP A 762 25.38 -11.40 9.92
CA ASP A 762 25.17 -10.90 8.56
C ASP A 762 25.90 -9.57 8.37
N ARG A 763 26.48 -9.38 7.18
CA ARG A 763 27.09 -8.09 6.77
C ARG A 763 26.04 -7.02 6.52
N TYR A 764 24.89 -7.40 5.98
CA TYR A 764 23.70 -6.56 5.86
C TYR A 764 22.45 -7.44 5.88
N ALA A 765 21.41 -6.98 6.58
CA ALA A 765 20.15 -7.69 6.71
C ALA A 765 19.05 -7.00 5.87
N ASP A 766 18.82 -7.48 4.65
CA ASP A 766 17.83 -6.93 3.68
C ASP A 766 16.38 -6.85 4.23
N ASN A 767 16.08 -7.56 5.32
CA ASN A 767 14.81 -7.49 6.03
C ASN A 767 15.04 -7.67 7.54
N LEU A 768 15.63 -6.64 8.15
CA LEU A 768 16.06 -6.64 9.55
C LEU A 768 14.92 -7.07 10.49
N LEU A 769 13.75 -6.43 10.40
CA LEU A 769 12.63 -6.69 11.31
C LEU A 769 12.17 -8.14 11.26
N LYS A 770 12.05 -8.74 10.06
CA LYS A 770 11.69 -10.15 9.91
C LYS A 770 12.73 -11.08 10.55
N LYS A 771 14.02 -10.78 10.39
CA LYS A 771 15.11 -11.54 11.02
C LYS A 771 15.10 -11.42 12.53
N VAL A 772 14.97 -10.20 13.06
CA VAL A 772 14.84 -9.93 14.51
C VAL A 772 13.67 -10.73 15.09
N ILE A 773 12.47 -10.62 14.50
CA ILE A 773 11.28 -11.34 14.96
C ILE A 773 11.53 -12.86 14.94
N SER A 774 12.09 -13.40 13.86
CA SER A 774 12.41 -14.83 13.73
C SER A 774 13.37 -15.34 14.80
N ALA A 775 14.41 -14.57 15.14
CA ALA A 775 15.39 -14.91 16.16
C ALA A 775 14.80 -14.86 17.57
N ILE A 776 14.08 -13.78 17.90
CA ILE A 776 13.40 -13.63 19.20
C ILE A 776 12.37 -14.74 19.42
N ASN A 777 11.67 -15.17 18.37
CA ASN A 777 10.76 -16.33 18.40
C ASN A 777 11.45 -17.64 18.82
N GLN A 778 12.76 -17.76 18.63
CA GLN A 778 13.58 -18.90 19.02
C GLN A 778 14.28 -18.70 20.38
N GLY A 779 13.95 -17.62 21.10
CA GLY A 779 14.61 -17.26 22.36
C GLY A 779 16.03 -16.75 22.17
N ARG A 780 16.37 -16.23 20.97
CA ARG A 780 17.73 -15.78 20.64
C ARG A 780 17.82 -14.26 20.66
N PRO A 781 18.58 -13.65 21.57
CA PRO A 781 18.76 -12.21 21.58
C PRO A 781 19.57 -11.75 20.36
N VAL A 782 19.24 -10.56 19.87
CA VAL A 782 19.79 -10.03 18.62
C VAL A 782 20.48 -8.70 18.87
N LEU A 783 21.66 -8.52 18.30
CA LEU A 783 22.42 -7.29 18.35
C LEU A 783 22.68 -6.79 16.92
N PHE A 784 22.53 -5.50 16.67
CA PHE A 784 22.89 -4.90 15.38
C PHE A 784 23.33 -3.45 15.52
N TRP A 785 24.00 -2.96 14.48
CA TRP A 785 24.48 -1.58 14.39
C TRP A 785 23.41 -0.65 13.83
N VAL A 786 23.31 0.55 14.40
CA VAL A 786 22.37 1.60 14.01
C VAL A 786 23.05 2.96 13.98
N ASP A 787 22.45 3.89 13.26
CA ASP A 787 22.79 5.30 13.31
C ASP A 787 21.86 6.00 14.30
N CYS A 788 22.44 6.54 15.38
CA CYS A 788 21.68 7.25 16.40
C CYS A 788 20.96 8.51 15.86
N PHE A 789 21.28 8.98 14.65
CA PHE A 789 20.54 10.07 14.01
C PHE A 789 19.04 9.76 13.90
N ASP A 790 18.66 8.51 13.66
CA ASP A 790 17.25 8.10 13.48
C ASP A 790 16.67 7.37 14.70
N ILE A 791 17.39 7.34 15.82
CA ILE A 791 16.91 6.71 17.07
C ILE A 791 16.12 7.74 17.90
N SER A 792 14.80 7.72 17.80
CA SER A 792 13.89 8.69 18.43
C SER A 792 14.02 8.82 19.95
N ILE A 793 14.44 7.75 20.65
CA ILE A 793 14.64 7.74 22.11
C ILE A 793 15.96 8.41 22.56
N ARG A 794 16.86 8.73 21.63
CA ARG A 794 18.18 9.34 21.89
C ARG A 794 18.14 10.84 21.65
N ALA A 795 17.65 11.58 22.65
CA ALA A 795 17.46 13.03 22.54
C ALA A 795 18.77 13.83 22.28
N ASP A 796 19.93 13.25 22.57
CA ASP A 796 21.25 13.85 22.32
C ASP A 796 21.65 13.82 20.83
N THR A 797 21.14 12.87 20.05
CA THR A 797 21.61 12.55 18.69
C THR A 797 20.50 12.53 17.64
N PHE A 798 19.25 12.29 18.02
CA PHE A 798 18.10 12.23 17.12
C PHE A 798 17.97 13.51 16.28
N HIS A 799 18.09 13.35 14.96
CA HIS A 799 18.14 14.41 13.95
C HIS A 799 19.18 15.52 14.20
N LYS A 800 20.25 15.22 14.95
CA LYS A 800 21.29 16.18 15.34
C LYS A 800 22.68 15.76 14.88
N LYS A 801 23.03 14.48 15.07
CA LYS A 801 24.39 13.97 14.80
C LYS A 801 24.34 12.49 14.43
N HIS A 802 24.95 12.16 13.30
CA HIS A 802 25.23 10.76 12.91
C HIS A 802 26.25 10.16 13.88
N LEU A 803 25.91 9.04 14.50
CA LEU A 803 26.76 8.35 15.46
C LEU A 803 26.50 6.84 15.38
N PRO A 804 27.52 6.01 15.07
CA PRO A 804 27.34 4.57 14.98
C PRO A 804 27.23 3.97 16.39
N HIS A 805 26.25 3.09 16.60
CA HIS A 805 25.97 2.49 17.90
C HIS A 805 25.36 1.09 17.77
N THR A 806 25.42 0.26 18.81
CA THR A 806 24.86 -1.10 18.81
C THR A 806 23.68 -1.24 19.75
N ILE A 807 22.55 -1.76 19.25
CA ILE A 807 21.34 -2.01 20.03
C ILE A 807 21.13 -3.51 20.22
N LEU A 808 20.93 -3.92 21.48
CA LEU A 808 20.48 -5.27 21.82
C LEU A 808 18.96 -5.31 21.88
N VAL A 809 18.35 -6.18 21.08
CA VAL A 809 16.92 -6.48 21.07
C VAL A 809 16.69 -7.81 21.78
N TYR A 810 15.74 -7.83 22.70
CA TYR A 810 15.37 -9.01 23.48
C TYR A 810 13.87 -9.30 23.49
N GLY A 811 13.09 -8.52 22.75
CA GLY A 811 11.65 -8.77 22.65
C GLY A 811 11.00 -7.90 21.60
N TYR A 812 9.75 -8.20 21.30
CA TYR A 812 8.91 -7.39 20.44
C TYR A 812 7.45 -7.50 20.85
N ASP A 813 6.69 -6.50 20.45
CA ASP A 813 5.24 -6.45 20.62
C ASP A 813 4.62 -6.05 19.28
N GLU A 814 3.97 -7.02 18.63
CA GLU A 814 3.35 -6.85 17.32
C GLU A 814 2.08 -5.98 17.36
N GLU A 815 1.40 -5.86 18.50
CA GLU A 815 0.20 -5.03 18.64
C GLU A 815 0.58 -3.55 18.67
N THR A 816 1.59 -3.23 19.46
CA THR A 816 2.06 -1.85 19.63
C THR A 816 3.16 -1.46 18.64
N GLN A 817 3.60 -2.39 17.77
CA GLN A 817 4.65 -2.19 16.77
C GLN A 817 5.96 -1.66 17.37
N ILE A 818 6.37 -2.19 18.52
CA ILE A 818 7.60 -1.82 19.23
C ILE A 818 8.56 -3.00 19.39
N LEU A 819 9.86 -2.69 19.50
CA LEU A 819 10.89 -3.62 19.95
C LEU A 819 11.25 -3.31 21.42
N HIS A 820 11.49 -4.35 22.20
CA HIS A 820 12.09 -4.27 23.53
C HIS A 820 13.61 -4.34 23.42
N ILE A 821 14.29 -3.30 23.88
CA ILE A 821 15.73 -3.10 23.67
C ILE A 821 16.48 -2.72 24.96
N ILE A 822 17.79 -2.90 24.97
CA ILE A 822 18.69 -2.37 26.01
C ILE A 822 19.42 -1.16 25.44
N GLU A 823 19.15 0.03 26.01
CA GLU A 823 19.68 1.29 25.49
C GLU A 823 19.71 2.41 26.56
N HIS A 824 20.62 3.39 26.43
CA HIS A 824 20.68 4.60 27.26
C HIS A 824 20.05 5.83 26.58
N LYS A 825 19.72 6.89 27.33
CA LYS A 825 19.09 8.11 26.78
C LYS A 825 20.09 9.10 26.17
N GLN A 826 21.34 9.07 26.62
CA GLN A 826 22.37 10.06 26.32
C GLN A 826 23.75 9.41 26.38
N SER A 827 24.68 9.88 25.53
CA SER A 827 26.04 9.35 25.41
C SER A 827 26.92 9.59 26.65
N GLU A 828 26.64 10.61 27.45
CA GLU A 828 27.58 11.10 28.47
C GLU A 828 27.66 10.25 29.74
N ASN A 829 26.76 9.25 29.92
CA ASN A 829 26.74 8.38 31.10
C ASN A 829 26.42 6.92 30.76
N LEU A 830 27.07 5.99 31.47
CA LEU A 830 26.80 4.55 31.43
C LEU A 830 25.47 4.25 32.15
N SER A 831 24.37 4.28 31.39
CA SER A 831 23.00 4.25 31.91
C SER A 831 22.06 3.42 31.03
N TYR A 832 22.55 2.29 30.52
CA TYR A 832 21.75 1.35 29.75
C TYR A 832 20.55 0.89 30.59
N ALA A 833 19.39 0.91 29.98
CA ALA A 833 18.14 0.52 30.62
C ALA A 833 17.30 -0.31 29.64
N ARG A 834 16.34 -1.06 30.17
CA ARG A 834 15.27 -1.64 29.35
C ARG A 834 14.44 -0.49 28.77
N ARG A 835 14.28 -0.48 27.45
CA ARG A 835 13.51 0.51 26.71
C ARG A 835 12.66 -0.15 25.65
N THR A 836 11.79 0.64 25.06
CA THR A 836 11.04 0.29 23.87
C THR A 836 11.28 1.33 22.79
N ILE A 837 11.20 0.91 21.53
CA ILE A 837 11.35 1.78 20.37
C ILE A 837 10.41 1.29 19.26
N PRO A 838 9.79 2.18 18.47
CA PRO A 838 9.00 1.78 17.31
C PRO A 838 9.82 0.95 16.32
N MET A 839 9.21 -0.10 15.74
CA MET A 839 9.88 -0.95 14.75
C MET A 839 10.33 -0.15 13.51
N ALA A 840 9.54 0.84 13.09
CA ALA A 840 9.85 1.71 11.95
C ALA A 840 11.13 2.53 12.17
N ASP A 841 11.30 3.09 13.37
CA ASP A 841 12.48 3.90 13.73
C ASP A 841 13.77 3.06 13.68
N ILE A 842 13.68 1.80 14.13
CA ILE A 842 14.82 0.87 14.09
C ILE A 842 15.22 0.51 12.65
N GLN A 843 14.26 0.25 11.78
CA GLN A 843 14.55 -0.05 10.38
C GLN A 843 15.27 1.13 9.73
N LYS A 844 14.74 2.35 9.93
CA LYS A 844 15.34 3.59 9.42
C LYS A 844 16.76 3.79 9.95
N ALA A 845 16.98 3.59 11.25
CA ALA A 845 18.30 3.75 11.87
C ALA A 845 19.33 2.69 11.42
N TYR A 846 18.89 1.47 11.12
CA TYR A 846 19.74 0.43 10.56
C TYR A 846 20.14 0.76 9.10
N ASP A 847 19.20 1.23 8.29
CA ASP A 847 19.48 1.66 6.92
C ASP A 847 20.38 2.91 6.89
N GLY A 848 20.15 3.86 7.81
CA GLY A 848 21.02 5.01 8.04
C GLY A 848 22.43 4.59 8.43
N PHE A 849 22.60 3.57 9.28
CA PHE A 849 23.93 3.04 9.59
C PHE A 849 24.64 2.48 8.35
N HIS A 850 23.90 1.72 7.54
CA HIS A 850 24.45 1.11 6.35
C HIS A 850 24.96 2.18 5.36
N GLU A 851 24.16 3.23 5.16
CA GLU A 851 24.50 4.35 4.28
C GLU A 851 25.69 5.18 4.76
N HIS A 852 25.69 5.60 6.04
CA HIS A 852 26.66 6.58 6.53
C HIS A 852 27.97 5.94 7.01
N PHE A 853 27.94 4.70 7.50
CA PHE A 853 29.11 4.06 8.12
C PHE A 853 29.56 2.79 7.39
N HIS A 854 28.63 1.87 7.08
CA HIS A 854 29.01 0.54 6.58
C HIS A 854 29.50 0.52 5.13
N ARG A 855 28.95 1.35 4.23
CA ARG A 855 29.41 1.46 2.82
C ARG A 855 30.93 1.66 2.69
N HIS A 856 31.56 2.28 3.69
CA HIS A 856 32.99 2.57 3.72
C HIS A 856 33.85 1.45 4.35
N ASN A 857 33.23 0.41 4.93
CA ASN A 857 33.90 -0.76 5.50
C ASN A 857 33.03 -2.05 5.38
N PRO A 858 32.90 -2.63 4.17
CA PRO A 858 31.93 -3.69 3.87
C PRO A 858 32.29 -5.08 4.44
N ILE A 859 33.43 -5.21 5.10
CA ILE A 859 33.91 -6.49 5.66
C ILE A 859 33.28 -6.77 7.03
N MET A 860 32.79 -5.74 7.71
CA MET A 860 32.23 -5.82 9.06
C MET A 860 30.79 -6.40 9.06
N GLU A 861 30.51 -7.30 10.01
CA GLU A 861 29.16 -7.79 10.28
C GLU A 861 28.35 -6.72 11.03
N THR A 862 27.12 -6.50 10.61
CA THR A 862 26.24 -5.45 11.17
C THR A 862 25.08 -6.01 11.98
N TYR A 863 24.86 -7.32 11.91
CA TYR A 863 23.79 -8.05 12.58
C TYR A 863 24.34 -9.34 13.21
N TYR A 864 23.93 -9.63 14.44
CA TYR A 864 24.37 -10.77 15.24
C TYR A 864 23.16 -11.40 15.95
N GLU A 865 22.92 -12.69 15.73
CA GLU A 865 21.92 -13.51 16.44
C GLU A 865 22.64 -14.53 17.33
N PHE A 866 22.49 -14.47 18.65
CA PHE A 866 23.24 -15.32 19.59
C PHE A 866 22.44 -16.55 20.06
N TYR A 867 23.11 -17.69 20.21
CA TYR A 867 22.52 -18.94 20.70
C TYR A 867 23.55 -19.85 21.37
N LEU A 868 23.10 -20.79 22.22
CA LEU A 868 23.97 -21.80 22.82
C LEU A 868 24.34 -22.90 21.82
N LYS A 869 25.62 -23.32 21.83
CA LYS A 869 26.11 -24.45 21.01
C LYS A 869 25.46 -25.76 21.47
N ALA A 870 25.00 -26.58 20.53
CA ALA A 870 24.37 -27.87 20.84
C ALA A 870 25.34 -28.79 21.62
N GLY A 871 24.90 -29.28 22.79
CA GLY A 871 25.72 -30.10 23.69
C GLY A 871 26.49 -29.32 24.76
N ALA A 872 26.49 -27.99 24.74
CA ALA A 872 27.03 -27.18 25.83
C ALA A 872 26.04 -27.15 27.01
N SER A 873 26.16 -28.08 27.96
CA SER A 873 25.42 -27.98 29.23
C SER A 873 25.93 -26.80 30.06
N ALA A 874 25.05 -26.21 30.87
CA ALA A 874 25.45 -25.30 31.94
C ALA A 874 26.47 -26.02 32.84
N GLY A 875 27.74 -25.62 32.78
CA GLY A 875 28.81 -26.16 33.65
C GLY A 875 29.88 -27.02 32.98
N GLN A 876 30.26 -26.81 31.71
CA GLN A 876 31.59 -27.27 31.27
C GLN A 876 32.67 -26.34 31.84
N GLU A 877 33.28 -26.75 32.95
CA GLU A 877 34.56 -26.22 33.44
C GLU A 877 35.66 -26.54 32.42
N LEU A 878 35.89 -25.63 31.49
CA LEU A 878 37.05 -25.62 30.61
C LEU A 878 38.06 -24.61 31.17
N THR A 879 38.85 -25.07 32.15
CA THR A 879 40.30 -24.80 32.34
C THR A 879 40.70 -25.26 33.75
N THR A 880 41.68 -26.16 33.85
CA THR A 880 42.33 -26.53 35.12
C THR A 880 43.17 -25.39 35.72
N GLN A 881 43.39 -24.30 34.98
CA GLN A 881 44.04 -23.07 35.43
C GLN A 881 43.02 -22.02 35.85
N SER A 882 43.29 -21.29 36.93
CA SER A 882 42.45 -20.16 37.34
C SER A 882 42.54 -19.01 36.34
N GLU A 883 41.45 -18.27 36.15
CA GLU A 883 41.39 -17.06 35.30
C GLU A 883 42.48 -16.03 35.65
N SER A 884 42.83 -15.94 36.94
CA SER A 884 43.94 -15.12 37.44
C SER A 884 45.30 -15.55 36.90
N SER A 885 45.53 -16.85 36.71
CA SER A 885 46.79 -17.39 36.16
C SER A 885 46.91 -17.08 34.68
N LEU A 886 45.83 -17.29 33.91
CA LEU A 886 45.77 -16.98 32.48
C LEU A 886 46.03 -15.48 32.20
N TYR A 887 45.47 -14.61 33.04
CA TYR A 887 45.70 -13.17 32.93
C TYR A 887 47.15 -12.79 33.23
N LEU A 888 47.76 -13.37 34.28
CA LEU A 888 49.18 -13.11 34.61
C LEU A 888 50.12 -13.60 33.51
N GLU A 889 49.84 -14.75 32.88
CA GLU A 889 50.62 -15.26 31.75
C GLU A 889 50.51 -14.33 30.52
N LEU A 890 49.31 -13.81 30.23
CA LEU A 890 49.10 -12.81 29.20
C LEU A 890 49.89 -11.53 29.49
N LEU A 891 49.87 -11.05 30.74
CA LEU A 891 50.62 -9.89 31.19
C LEU A 891 52.13 -10.07 30.98
N LEU A 892 52.69 -11.23 31.38
CA LEU A 892 54.10 -11.55 31.17
C LEU A 892 54.48 -11.53 29.68
N ARG A 893 53.65 -12.15 28.84
CA ARG A 893 53.87 -12.19 27.39
C ARG A 893 53.81 -10.80 26.75
N LYS A 894 53.04 -9.87 27.33
CA LYS A 894 52.88 -8.49 26.85
C LYS A 894 53.71 -7.46 27.63
N LEU A 895 54.60 -7.92 28.52
CA LEU A 895 55.43 -7.05 29.36
C LEU A 895 56.24 -6.00 28.56
N PRO A 896 56.84 -6.32 27.39
CA PRO A 896 57.54 -5.32 26.58
C PRO A 896 56.62 -4.19 26.09
N ASN A 897 55.36 -4.51 25.73
CA ASN A 897 54.38 -3.52 25.31
C ASN A 897 53.96 -2.62 26.49
N ILE A 898 53.79 -3.19 27.68
CA ILE A 898 53.47 -2.44 28.90
C ILE A 898 54.61 -1.47 29.23
N GLN A 899 55.86 -1.95 29.23
CA GLN A 899 57.04 -1.12 29.50
C GLN A 899 57.15 0.04 28.51
N SER A 900 57.02 -0.25 27.21
CA SER A 900 57.00 0.80 26.17
C SER A 900 55.87 1.80 26.38
N GLY A 901 54.68 1.34 26.76
CA GLY A 901 53.56 2.22 27.07
C GLY A 901 53.81 3.11 28.28
N LEU A 902 54.43 2.59 29.34
CA LEU A 902 54.81 3.39 30.52
C LEU A 902 55.85 4.46 30.19
N GLU A 903 56.83 4.15 29.34
CA GLU A 903 57.79 5.14 28.84
C GLU A 903 57.10 6.26 28.06
N LYS A 904 56.16 5.90 27.17
CA LYS A 904 55.32 6.88 26.47
C LYS A 904 54.54 7.72 27.48
N LEU A 905 53.82 7.10 28.42
CA LEU A 905 53.09 7.81 29.47
C LEU A 905 53.97 8.84 30.19
N LYS A 906 55.21 8.47 30.55
CA LYS A 906 56.17 9.39 31.17
C LYS A 906 56.39 10.63 30.32
N LEU A 907 56.68 10.45 29.03
CA LEU A 907 56.90 11.54 28.08
C LEU A 907 55.67 12.45 27.98
N PHE A 908 54.46 11.87 27.92
CA PHE A 908 53.23 12.65 27.92
C PHE A 908 53.05 13.46 29.21
N LEU A 909 53.29 12.86 30.38
CA LEU A 909 53.14 13.55 31.67
C LEU A 909 54.15 14.69 31.83
N GLU A 910 55.39 14.50 31.37
CA GLU A 910 56.42 15.54 31.32
C GLU A 910 56.03 16.68 30.38
N TRP A 911 55.56 16.34 29.18
CA TRP A 911 55.04 17.32 28.22
C TRP A 911 53.84 18.09 28.80
N PHE A 912 52.89 17.39 29.43
CA PHE A 912 51.70 17.99 30.01
C PHE A 912 52.08 18.98 31.12
N SER A 913 53.01 18.59 31.99
CA SER A 913 53.52 19.48 33.04
C SER A 913 54.14 20.76 32.44
N GLN A 914 54.99 20.63 31.41
CA GLN A 914 55.67 21.79 30.84
C GLN A 914 54.76 22.67 29.97
N GLN A 915 53.99 22.09 29.05
CA GLN A 915 53.25 22.88 28.06
C GLN A 915 51.87 23.31 28.58
N ILE A 916 51.17 22.44 29.32
CA ILE A 916 49.82 22.73 29.79
C ILE A 916 49.86 23.49 31.11
N ILE A 917 50.65 23.04 32.09
CA ILE A 917 50.69 23.66 33.42
C ILE A 917 51.59 24.91 33.44
N GLU A 918 52.85 24.81 33.00
CA GLU A 918 53.82 25.90 33.13
C GLU A 918 53.63 26.99 32.07
N LYS A 919 53.45 26.63 30.80
CA LYS A 919 53.28 27.59 29.69
C LYS A 919 51.86 28.12 29.50
N ARG A 920 50.84 27.50 30.14
CA ARG A 920 49.44 27.97 30.21
C ARG A 920 48.74 28.13 28.85
N THR A 921 48.95 27.21 27.90
CA THR A 921 48.45 27.36 26.52
C THR A 921 47.80 26.11 25.91
N PRO A 922 46.81 25.43 26.52
CA PRO A 922 45.96 24.52 25.75
C PRO A 922 44.95 25.33 24.93
N SER A 923 44.86 25.09 23.61
CA SER A 923 43.76 25.62 22.80
C SER A 923 42.43 24.93 23.21
N ILE A 924 41.29 25.56 22.92
CA ILE A 924 39.97 24.92 23.15
C ILE A 924 39.79 23.66 22.27
N PRO A 925 40.17 23.66 20.98
CA PRO A 925 40.18 22.44 20.16
C PRO A 925 40.99 21.29 20.79
N TYR A 926 42.24 21.57 21.22
CA TYR A 926 43.08 20.58 21.89
C TYR A 926 42.46 20.06 23.18
N THR A 927 41.90 20.96 23.98
CA THR A 927 41.24 20.63 25.26
C THR A 927 40.07 19.68 25.05
N THR A 928 39.31 19.87 23.96
CA THR A 928 38.18 19.00 23.62
C THR A 928 38.66 17.58 23.34
N GLN A 929 39.68 17.42 22.49
CA GLN A 929 40.28 16.11 22.19
C GLN A 929 40.88 15.46 23.44
N LEU A 930 41.60 16.25 24.24
CA LEU A 930 42.19 15.81 25.49
C LEU A 930 41.13 15.30 26.48
N LEU A 931 39.97 15.95 26.57
CA LEU A 931 38.87 15.48 27.43
C LEU A 931 38.31 14.14 26.97
N GLU A 932 38.13 13.93 25.66
CA GLU A 932 37.68 12.64 25.11
C GLU A 932 38.67 11.51 25.42
N LYS A 933 39.98 11.79 25.27
CA LYS A 933 41.04 10.82 25.60
C LYS A 933 41.11 10.53 27.09
N LEU A 934 40.98 11.55 27.94
CA LEU A 934 40.93 11.38 29.40
C LEU A 934 39.72 10.55 29.84
N ASN A 935 38.54 10.74 29.23
CA ASN A 935 37.37 9.91 29.51
C ASN A 935 37.64 8.44 29.16
N SER A 936 38.23 8.18 27.98
CA SER A 936 38.58 6.83 27.54
C SER A 936 39.60 6.15 28.47
N LEU A 937 40.58 6.93 28.95
CA LEU A 937 41.58 6.49 29.91
C LEU A 937 40.95 6.12 31.26
N ILE A 938 40.10 6.99 31.80
CA ILE A 938 39.37 6.74 33.05
C ILE A 938 38.53 5.47 32.93
N SER A 939 37.81 5.27 31.83
CA SER A 939 37.05 4.04 31.58
C SER A 939 37.96 2.80 31.56
N ALA A 940 39.12 2.87 30.91
CA ALA A 940 40.08 1.77 30.91
C ALA A 940 40.60 1.45 32.32
N LYS A 941 40.88 2.46 33.16
CA LYS A 941 41.30 2.22 34.55
C LYS A 941 40.18 1.69 35.44
N GLN A 942 38.92 2.05 35.16
CA GLN A 942 37.77 1.39 35.79
C GLN A 942 37.68 -0.08 35.38
N VAL A 943 37.93 -0.41 34.10
CA VAL A 943 38.01 -1.80 33.63
C VAL A 943 39.12 -2.56 34.36
N GLU A 944 40.33 -2.01 34.49
CA GLU A 944 41.40 -2.66 35.25
C GLU A 944 41.04 -2.89 36.72
N LEU A 945 40.43 -1.89 37.37
CA LEU A 945 39.99 -2.01 38.76
C LEU A 945 38.88 -3.07 38.93
N TYR A 946 37.95 -3.15 37.99
CA TYR A 946 36.89 -4.16 37.97
C TYR A 946 37.47 -5.56 37.73
N LYS A 947 38.31 -5.71 36.70
CA LYS A 947 39.06 -6.94 36.37
C LYS A 947 39.86 -7.42 37.59
N PHE A 948 40.58 -6.51 38.25
CA PHE A 948 41.35 -6.84 39.44
C PHE A 948 40.47 -7.29 40.61
N SER A 949 39.35 -6.60 40.83
CA SER A 949 38.41 -6.93 41.89
C SER A 949 37.74 -8.29 41.67
N LEU A 950 37.64 -8.75 40.42
CA LEU A 950 37.14 -10.07 40.03
C LEU A 950 38.18 -11.18 40.21
N LEU A 951 39.44 -10.93 39.87
CA LEU A 951 40.48 -11.97 39.83
C LEU A 951 41.28 -12.12 41.13
N PHE A 952 41.41 -11.05 41.92
CA PHE A 952 42.39 -10.95 43.02
C PHE A 952 41.78 -10.42 44.31
N HIS A 953 40.74 -11.09 44.83
CA HIS A 953 39.94 -10.65 45.99
C HIS A 953 40.74 -10.34 47.27
N ASN A 954 41.93 -10.93 47.47
CA ASN A 954 42.72 -10.81 48.72
C ASN A 954 43.87 -9.77 48.67
N HIS A 955 43.99 -8.97 47.61
CA HIS A 955 45.12 -8.06 47.40
C HIS A 955 44.73 -6.57 47.48
N GLU A 956 44.27 -6.13 48.65
CA GLU A 956 43.80 -4.75 48.88
C GLU A 956 44.86 -3.65 48.59
N ASN A 957 46.16 -3.95 48.75
CA ASN A 957 47.23 -2.99 48.45
C ASN A 957 47.29 -2.60 46.96
N LEU A 958 47.09 -3.55 46.04
CA LEU A 958 47.08 -3.30 44.60
C LEU A 958 45.80 -2.58 44.15
N LYS A 959 44.67 -2.95 44.75
CA LYS A 959 43.38 -2.28 44.54
C LYS A 959 43.44 -0.82 45.00
N SER A 960 44.14 -0.54 46.10
CA SER A 960 44.40 0.82 46.57
C SER A 960 45.22 1.64 45.57
N LEU A 961 46.29 1.05 45.00
CA LEU A 961 47.09 1.68 43.94
C LEU A 961 46.25 2.02 42.70
N LEU A 962 45.44 1.09 42.20
CA LEU A 962 44.54 1.34 41.06
C LEU A 962 43.51 2.43 41.36
N LYS A 963 42.92 2.44 42.57
CA LYS A 963 42.00 3.51 43.00
C LYS A 963 42.71 4.88 43.05
N GLN A 964 43.97 4.91 43.47
CA GLN A 964 44.76 6.14 43.50
C GLN A 964 45.05 6.65 42.09
N ILE A 965 45.51 5.78 41.17
CA ILE A 965 45.74 6.12 39.76
C ILE A 965 44.47 6.67 39.13
N LEU A 966 43.34 5.96 39.32
CA LEU A 966 42.03 6.38 38.82
C LEU A 966 41.63 7.75 39.40
N GLY A 967 41.80 7.95 40.71
CA GLY A 967 41.50 9.22 41.38
C GLY A 967 42.33 10.38 40.84
N ASP A 968 43.62 10.16 40.57
CA ASP A 968 44.50 11.18 40.01
C ASP A 968 44.10 11.56 38.57
N TRP A 969 43.71 10.60 37.74
CA TRP A 969 43.18 10.89 36.40
C TRP A 969 41.83 11.61 36.42
N VAL A 970 40.94 11.23 37.34
CA VAL A 970 39.65 11.92 37.56
C VAL A 970 39.88 13.38 37.99
N ALA A 971 40.86 13.63 38.86
CA ALA A 971 41.23 14.98 39.28
C ALA A 971 41.74 15.83 38.10
N ILE A 972 42.61 15.27 37.25
CA ILE A 972 43.09 15.94 36.03
C ILE A 972 41.90 16.27 35.10
N ARG A 973 41.05 15.29 34.81
CA ARG A 973 39.87 15.48 33.96
C ARG A 973 38.91 16.54 34.50
N ALA A 974 38.72 16.62 35.81
CA ALA A 974 37.87 17.64 36.43
C ALA A 974 38.41 19.07 36.22
N VAL A 975 39.72 19.28 36.36
CA VAL A 975 40.35 20.59 36.14
C VAL A 975 40.30 20.97 34.65
N ILE A 976 40.58 20.04 33.75
CA ILE A 976 40.52 20.28 32.29
C ILE A 976 39.09 20.55 31.84
N ALA A 977 38.09 19.84 32.37
CA ALA A 977 36.68 20.09 32.06
C ALA A 977 36.24 21.48 32.53
N LYS A 978 36.65 21.88 33.74
CA LYS A 978 36.38 23.23 34.26
C LYS A 978 37.01 24.31 33.37
N TYR A 979 38.21 24.08 32.85
CA TYR A 979 38.83 24.99 31.88
C TYR A 979 38.02 25.07 30.58
N TYR A 980 37.67 23.92 29.99
CA TYR A 980 36.89 23.85 28.75
C TYR A 980 35.55 24.62 28.84
N TYR A 981 34.76 24.38 29.88
CA TYR A 981 33.45 25.03 30.02
C TYR A 981 33.53 26.51 30.43
N SER A 982 34.57 26.90 31.18
CA SER A 982 34.70 28.30 31.64
C SER A 982 35.50 29.19 30.69
N ASN A 983 36.29 28.59 29.78
CA ASN A 983 37.30 29.24 28.95
C ASN A 983 38.27 30.12 29.76
N LYS A 984 38.50 29.79 31.04
CA LYS A 984 39.36 30.55 31.96
C LYS A 984 40.38 29.64 32.62
N TYR A 985 41.66 29.89 32.34
CA TYR A 985 42.76 29.17 32.97
C TYR A 985 42.90 29.59 34.44
N ASN A 986 42.80 28.64 35.37
CA ASN A 986 42.99 28.88 36.80
C ASN A 986 44.38 28.36 37.22
N PRO A 987 45.37 29.25 37.48
CA PRO A 987 46.74 28.83 37.79
C PRO A 987 46.86 27.95 39.04
N GLU A 988 46.05 28.19 40.07
CA GLU A 988 46.11 27.42 41.32
C GLU A 988 45.62 25.98 41.12
N LEU A 989 44.49 25.82 40.40
CA LEU A 989 43.94 24.49 40.10
C LEU A 989 44.88 23.67 39.20
N PHE A 990 45.50 24.31 38.20
CA PHE A 990 46.45 23.63 37.31
C PHE A 990 47.79 23.33 37.99
N GLN A 991 48.32 24.21 38.84
CA GLN A 991 49.51 23.89 39.65
C GLN A 991 49.24 22.72 40.60
N GLY A 992 48.02 22.63 41.16
CA GLY A 992 47.59 21.49 41.99
C GLY A 992 47.68 20.13 41.28
N LEU A 993 47.68 20.09 39.94
CA LEU A 993 47.79 18.84 39.17
C LEU A 993 49.21 18.26 39.15
N GLN A 994 50.27 19.03 39.41
CA GLN A 994 51.65 18.51 39.36
C GLN A 994 51.85 17.31 40.30
N GLY A 995 51.19 17.34 41.47
CA GLY A 995 51.19 16.22 42.40
C GLY A 995 50.54 14.96 41.82
N SER A 996 49.40 15.10 41.15
CA SER A 996 48.69 13.99 40.50
C SER A 996 49.49 13.40 39.34
N LEU A 997 50.08 14.23 38.47
CA LEU A 997 50.89 13.76 37.34
C LEU A 997 52.08 12.91 37.81
N LYS A 998 52.79 13.37 38.84
CA LYS A 998 53.94 12.63 39.39
C LYS A 998 53.51 11.32 40.05
N ARG A 999 52.40 11.33 40.79
CA ARG A 999 51.87 10.12 41.45
C ARG A 999 51.41 9.06 40.45
N ILE A 1000 50.79 9.45 39.33
CA ILE A 1000 50.32 8.51 38.29
C ILE A 1000 51.47 7.63 37.83
N TYR A 1001 52.57 8.22 37.35
CA TYR A 1001 53.68 7.45 36.81
C TYR A 1001 54.32 6.49 37.83
N ILE A 1002 54.54 6.98 39.07
CA ILE A 1002 55.11 6.17 40.15
C ILE A 1002 54.17 5.01 40.52
N SER A 1003 52.87 5.30 40.65
CA SER A 1003 51.88 4.31 41.07
C SER A 1003 51.66 3.25 39.98
N GLU A 1004 51.71 3.63 38.70
CA GLU A 1004 51.64 2.70 37.57
C GLU A 1004 52.82 1.73 37.55
N ILE A 1005 54.05 2.23 37.72
CA ILE A 1005 55.23 1.37 37.85
C ILE A 1005 55.08 0.41 39.03
N GLU A 1006 54.71 0.94 40.20
CA GLU A 1006 54.55 0.12 41.41
C GLU A 1006 53.46 -0.95 41.24
N TYR A 1007 52.36 -0.61 40.56
CA TYR A 1007 51.28 -1.54 40.23
C TYR A 1007 51.77 -2.70 39.35
N TYR A 1008 52.44 -2.40 38.23
CA TYR A 1008 52.94 -3.45 37.33
C TYR A 1008 54.09 -4.27 37.93
N GLN A 1009 54.96 -3.67 38.75
CA GLN A 1009 56.00 -4.40 39.48
C GLN A 1009 55.39 -5.39 40.49
N LYS A 1010 54.39 -4.96 41.26
CA LYS A 1010 53.69 -5.84 42.21
C LYS A 1010 52.91 -6.95 41.50
N LEU A 1011 52.31 -6.67 40.35
CA LEU A 1011 51.69 -7.70 39.50
C LEU A 1011 52.70 -8.70 38.95
N HIS A 1012 53.87 -8.24 38.50
CA HIS A 1012 54.96 -9.11 38.05
C HIS A 1012 55.41 -10.04 39.18
N ASN A 1013 55.59 -9.53 40.39
CA ASN A 1013 55.98 -10.34 41.55
C ASN A 1013 54.91 -11.39 41.92
N LEU A 1014 53.62 -11.09 41.71
CA LEU A 1014 52.55 -12.08 41.89
C LEU A 1014 52.60 -13.19 40.82
N SER A 1015 53.01 -12.85 39.59
CA SER A 1015 53.19 -13.85 38.53
C SER A 1015 54.36 -14.79 38.81
N GLU A 1016 55.47 -14.30 39.37
CA GLU A 1016 56.61 -15.13 39.79
C GLU A 1016 56.29 -15.99 41.04
N TRP A 1017 55.48 -15.47 41.97
CA TRP A 1017 55.08 -16.20 43.18
C TRP A 1017 54.15 -17.38 42.88
N ASN A 1018 53.22 -17.24 41.92
CA ASN A 1018 52.33 -18.32 41.49
C ASN A 1018 53.02 -19.35 40.59
N GLY A 1019 54.07 -18.97 39.85
CA GLY A 1019 54.89 -19.90 39.06
C GLY A 1019 55.81 -20.81 39.89
N GLY A 1020 56.02 -20.50 41.17
CA GLY A 1020 56.88 -21.28 42.09
C GLY A 1020 56.24 -22.52 42.71
N ASN A 1021 54.92 -22.72 42.55
CA ASN A 1021 54.16 -23.84 43.15
C ASN A 1021 53.71 -24.90 42.13
N SER A 1022 54.26 -24.90 40.90
CA SER A 1022 54.02 -25.93 39.87
C SER A 1022 55.32 -26.61 39.40
N LYS A 1023 56.15 -27.05 40.35
CA LYS A 1023 57.19 -28.06 40.11
C LYS A 1023 56.84 -29.38 40.79
#